data_AF-A0A535LY44-F1
#
_entry.id   AF-A0A535LY44-F1
#
_cell.length_a   1.000
_cell.length_b   1.000
_cell.length_c   1.000
_cell.angle_alpha   90.00
_cell.angle_beta   90.00
_cell.angle_gamma   90.00
#
_symmetry.space_group_name_H-M   'P 1'
#
loop_
_entity.id
_entity.type
_entity.pdbx_description
1 polymer ?
#
loop_
_entity_poly.entity_id
_entity_poly.type
_entity_poly.pdbx_seq_one_letter_code
_entity_poly.pdbx_strand_id
1 'polypeptide(L)'
;KAKVSNAEKVTLLPLSAGTPIQESDLQYITRYMIGLPVTIGDLLQVGTPGSAPREFLIIGTTPATPSYALRKKRSTGDLDAVIPPVMPQPVTATEAVVVQQGTIVRAQARGATHGAPGRVGYEDIGGLGKELQRIREMIELPLKYPAVFDRLGVEPPKGVLLYGPPGTGKTLIARVVAAETNAFFSIINGPEIVNSVYGKSEALLRDVFQEAQRRAPSIIFIDELDALAAKRESSGELERRIVGQLLTLMDGMASRGQVVVIGATNQPNTLDPALRRPGRFDREIGLRVPDVRARAEILHIHSKDAALANDIDFPRLAQLTPGFVGADLEALCREAAMIALRRVLPHIDYQRGYIPYETLVNLNITMADFQAALREIEPSTTREVYVEVSETSWDDIGGMERTKELLTEGVEWPLRFPEVYANVKAEPPRGVLLSGPPGSGKTLIARALANQCEASFISIKGPELLSKWVGEAEKGIREVFRHAKQAAPCIIFFDEIDSLAPRRSGDTDRNFSNGVIAQLLTEMDGIEGREGVIVLAATNRSELIDPALLRPGRFDLVVELDYPNEEERRAIFAVHTRGKAIAADVTLEELASLTAGRSGADIEAICRRAALLALREWIAPKIAMTRVQVTETTEEGNTTNGQESETPEEHASLPAQPSNRFMIRPEHFARAIDEQRERYAVQEVAEGSIARQQAGRQRLLEMASDMNADGRPPLRGLRLWLARLFGLVPREA
;
A
#
# COMPACT_ATOMS: atom_id res chain seq x y z
N LYS A 1 53.31 -44.07 -23.55
CA LYS A 1 53.37 -43.84 -22.08
C LYS A 1 53.39 -42.33 -21.87
N ALA A 2 52.29 -41.75 -21.41
CA ALA A 2 52.23 -40.31 -21.13
C ALA A 2 53.18 -39.98 -19.98
N LYS A 3 53.93 -38.87 -20.07
CA LYS A 3 54.69 -38.36 -18.93
C LYS A 3 53.68 -37.68 -18.01
N VAL A 4 53.61 -38.12 -16.76
CA VAL A 4 52.66 -37.60 -15.79
C VAL A 4 53.43 -36.96 -14.64
N SER A 5 53.12 -35.70 -14.35
CA SER A 5 53.68 -34.95 -13.24
C SER A 5 52.58 -34.58 -12.23
N ASN A 6 52.95 -34.27 -10.99
CA ASN A 6 51.97 -33.90 -9.98
C ASN A 6 51.53 -32.44 -10.16
N ALA A 7 50.24 -32.17 -10.04
CA ALA A 7 49.70 -30.83 -10.13
C ALA A 7 49.92 -30.07 -8.81
N GLU A 8 50.59 -28.92 -8.87
CA GLU A 8 50.68 -27.99 -7.74
C GLU A 8 49.46 -27.07 -7.68
N LYS A 9 48.99 -26.64 -8.86
CA LYS A 9 47.85 -25.72 -9.00
C LYS A 9 47.03 -26.00 -10.24
N VAL A 10 45.71 -25.95 -10.12
CA VAL A 10 44.76 -26.08 -11.23
C VAL A 10 43.77 -24.92 -11.21
N THR A 11 43.55 -24.30 -12.36
CA THR A 11 42.61 -23.18 -12.53
C THR A 11 41.42 -23.60 -13.37
N LEU A 12 40.22 -23.44 -12.80
CA LEU A 12 38.93 -23.81 -13.40
C LEU A 12 38.15 -22.56 -13.84
N LEU A 13 37.38 -22.68 -14.92
CA LEU A 13 36.48 -21.66 -15.42
C LEU A 13 35.06 -22.25 -15.56
N PRO A 14 34.05 -21.80 -14.80
CA PRO A 14 32.68 -22.25 -15.00
C PRO A 14 32.14 -21.80 -16.37
N LEU A 15 31.52 -22.72 -17.11
CA LEU A 15 30.91 -22.43 -18.41
C LEU A 15 29.44 -22.03 -18.30
N SER A 16 28.75 -22.48 -17.25
CA SER A 16 27.39 -22.10 -16.89
C SER A 16 27.38 -20.75 -16.16
N ALA A 17 26.47 -19.83 -16.52
CA ALA A 17 26.23 -18.60 -15.77
C ALA A 17 25.38 -18.93 -14.53
N GLY A 18 25.87 -18.63 -13.33
CA GLY A 18 25.20 -18.95 -12.07
C GLY A 18 25.91 -18.38 -10.86
N THR A 19 25.35 -18.65 -9.67
CA THR A 19 25.83 -18.19 -8.35
C THR A 19 27.36 -18.28 -8.23
N PRO A 20 28.03 -17.24 -7.67
CA PRO A 20 29.47 -17.26 -7.46
C PRO A 20 29.88 -18.49 -6.66
N ILE A 21 30.94 -19.16 -7.14
CA ILE A 21 31.44 -20.41 -6.55
C ILE A 21 31.95 -20.10 -5.15
N GLN A 22 31.33 -20.70 -4.14
CA GLN A 22 31.76 -20.55 -2.74
C GLN A 22 33.01 -21.42 -2.48
N GLU A 23 33.78 -21.10 -1.45
CA GLU A 23 34.96 -21.90 -1.07
C GLU A 23 34.59 -23.36 -0.73
N SER A 24 33.38 -23.60 -0.21
CA SER A 24 32.84 -24.95 0.05
C SER A 24 32.65 -25.78 -1.22
N ASP A 25 32.16 -25.17 -2.30
CA ASP A 25 31.97 -25.84 -3.60
C ASP A 25 33.32 -26.21 -4.22
N LEU A 26 34.32 -25.33 -4.08
CA LEU A 26 35.69 -25.56 -4.53
C LEU A 26 36.34 -26.74 -3.80
N GLN A 27 36.11 -26.89 -2.50
CA GLN A 27 36.61 -28.04 -1.73
C GLN A 27 35.97 -29.35 -2.19
N TYR A 28 34.68 -29.34 -2.53
CA TYR A 28 33.97 -30.51 -3.06
C TYR A 28 34.51 -30.91 -4.44
N ILE A 29 34.67 -29.96 -5.36
CA ILE A 29 35.25 -30.18 -6.69
C ILE A 29 36.69 -30.69 -6.57
N THR A 30 37.48 -30.12 -5.65
CA THR A 30 38.86 -30.57 -5.41
C THR A 30 38.90 -32.05 -5.01
N ARG A 31 38.00 -32.50 -4.12
CA ARG A 31 37.91 -33.92 -3.73
C ARG A 31 37.57 -34.83 -4.92
N TYR A 32 36.66 -34.39 -5.79
CA TYR A 32 36.28 -35.12 -6.99
C TYR A 32 37.43 -35.22 -8.01
N MET A 33 38.32 -34.23 -8.05
CA MET A 33 39.45 -34.20 -8.97
C MET A 33 40.66 -35.03 -8.53
N ILE A 34 40.76 -35.43 -7.25
CA ILE A 34 41.92 -36.19 -6.74
C ILE A 34 42.07 -37.51 -7.51
N GLY A 35 43.26 -37.74 -8.08
CA GLY A 35 43.60 -38.93 -8.86
C GLY A 35 43.30 -38.83 -10.37
N LEU A 36 42.63 -37.76 -10.83
CA LEU A 36 42.37 -37.55 -12.25
C LEU A 36 43.59 -36.90 -12.94
N PRO A 37 44.04 -37.45 -14.10
CA PRO A 37 44.96 -36.73 -14.97
C PRO A 37 44.20 -35.64 -15.73
N VAL A 38 44.66 -34.41 -15.66
CA VAL A 38 44.03 -33.23 -16.27
C VAL A 38 44.99 -32.47 -17.17
N THR A 39 44.44 -31.89 -18.25
CA THR A 39 45.14 -31.03 -19.20
C THR A 39 44.38 -29.72 -19.45
N ILE A 40 45.09 -28.68 -19.92
CA ILE A 40 44.45 -27.40 -20.25
C ILE A 40 43.53 -27.60 -21.47
N GLY A 41 42.24 -27.30 -21.29
CA GLY A 41 41.19 -27.50 -22.28
C GLY A 41 40.19 -28.61 -21.94
N ASP A 42 40.45 -29.40 -20.90
CA ASP A 42 39.52 -30.45 -20.47
C ASP A 42 38.24 -29.86 -19.84
N LEU A 43 37.12 -30.52 -20.12
CA LEU A 43 35.81 -30.20 -19.57
C LEU A 43 35.51 -31.14 -18.40
N LEU A 44 35.20 -30.56 -17.25
CA LEU A 44 34.85 -31.26 -16.02
C LEU A 44 33.39 -30.96 -15.69
N GLN A 45 32.54 -31.99 -15.71
CA GLN A 45 31.16 -31.88 -15.29
C GLN A 45 31.03 -32.41 -13.86
N VAL A 46 30.67 -31.54 -12.92
CA VAL A 46 30.51 -31.90 -11.50
C VAL A 46 29.17 -31.38 -11.00
N GLY A 47 28.38 -32.28 -10.42
CA GLY A 47 27.21 -31.91 -9.63
C GLY A 47 27.60 -31.67 -8.18
N THR A 48 27.32 -30.48 -7.66
CA THR A 48 27.27 -30.26 -6.21
C THR A 48 25.88 -30.65 -5.70
N PRO A 49 25.76 -31.24 -4.50
CA PRO A 49 24.46 -31.65 -3.97
C PRO A 49 23.49 -30.45 -3.88
N GLY A 50 22.28 -30.59 -4.43
CA GLY A 50 21.26 -29.54 -4.43
C GLY A 50 21.34 -28.54 -5.60
N SER A 51 22.29 -28.68 -6.53
CA SER A 51 22.33 -27.87 -7.75
C SER A 51 22.50 -28.72 -9.02
N ALA A 52 22.05 -28.19 -10.16
CA ALA A 52 22.23 -28.86 -11.45
C ALA A 52 23.74 -29.04 -11.76
N PRO A 53 24.14 -30.15 -12.42
CA PRO A 53 25.53 -30.41 -12.75
C PRO A 53 26.13 -29.25 -13.57
N ARG A 54 27.21 -28.66 -13.06
CA ARG A 54 27.90 -27.53 -13.68
C ARG A 54 29.09 -28.01 -14.49
N GLU A 55 29.33 -27.36 -15.62
CA GLU A 55 30.47 -27.63 -16.48
C GLU A 55 31.59 -26.62 -16.20
N PHE A 56 32.80 -27.12 -16.00
CA PHE A 56 34.00 -26.35 -15.75
C PHE A 56 35.05 -26.65 -16.81
N LEU A 57 35.67 -25.61 -17.37
CA LEU A 57 36.79 -25.72 -18.29
C LEU A 57 38.10 -25.52 -17.53
N ILE A 58 39.08 -26.41 -17.72
CA ILE A 58 40.41 -26.26 -17.15
C ILE A 58 41.21 -25.27 -18.03
N ILE A 59 41.52 -24.11 -17.47
CA ILE A 59 42.19 -23.02 -18.21
C ILE A 59 43.68 -22.87 -17.88
N GLY A 60 44.16 -23.51 -16.80
CA GLY A 60 45.57 -23.47 -16.43
C GLY A 60 45.97 -24.57 -15.45
N THR A 61 47.15 -25.15 -15.65
CA THR A 61 47.77 -26.13 -14.76
C THR A 61 49.20 -25.70 -14.41
N THR A 62 49.71 -26.12 -13.26
CA THR A 62 51.13 -25.96 -12.88
C THR A 62 51.68 -27.32 -12.46
N PRO A 63 52.64 -27.92 -13.22
CA PRO A 63 53.26 -27.43 -14.47
C PRO A 63 52.28 -27.32 -15.65
N ALA A 64 52.60 -26.45 -16.62
CA ALA A 64 51.72 -26.14 -17.75
C ALA A 64 51.65 -27.32 -18.74
N THR A 65 50.44 -27.82 -18.99
CA THR A 65 50.17 -28.90 -19.95
C THR A 65 49.84 -28.33 -21.34
N PRO A 66 50.08 -29.06 -22.44
CA PRO A 66 49.75 -28.58 -23.78
C PRO A 66 48.24 -28.34 -23.94
N SER A 67 47.85 -27.16 -24.42
CA SER A 67 46.45 -26.81 -24.64
C SER A 67 45.96 -27.27 -26.01
N TYR A 68 44.87 -28.05 -26.05
CA TYR A 68 44.29 -28.56 -27.30
C TYR A 68 43.16 -27.69 -27.87
N ALA A 69 42.78 -26.61 -27.17
CA ALA A 69 41.65 -25.74 -27.56
C ALA A 69 42.11 -24.37 -28.10
N LEU A 70 42.02 -24.23 -29.43
CA LEU A 70 41.80 -23.01 -30.25
C LEU A 70 42.54 -21.71 -29.83
N ARG A 71 43.64 -21.39 -30.54
CA ARG A 71 44.21 -20.03 -30.61
C ARG A 71 43.17 -19.04 -31.14
N LYS A 72 42.69 -18.11 -30.29
CA LYS A 72 41.90 -16.96 -30.73
C LYS A 72 42.85 -15.90 -31.34
N LYS A 73 42.76 -15.70 -32.65
CA LYS A 73 43.45 -14.63 -33.40
C LYS A 73 42.89 -13.27 -32.94
N ARG A 74 43.74 -12.33 -32.52
CA ARG A 74 43.39 -10.90 -32.46
C ARG A 74 43.51 -10.34 -33.87
N SER A 75 42.42 -9.85 -34.45
CA SER A 75 42.45 -8.78 -35.47
C SER A 75 41.04 -8.27 -35.75
N THR A 76 40.77 -7.03 -35.34
CA THR A 76 39.90 -6.11 -36.06
C THR A 76 40.66 -5.63 -37.30
N GLY A 77 40.01 -5.65 -38.47
CA GLY A 77 40.50 -5.01 -39.70
C GLY A 77 40.58 -5.93 -40.92
N ASP A 78 39.55 -5.81 -41.76
CA ASP A 78 39.49 -6.07 -43.21
C ASP A 78 39.55 -7.49 -43.82
N LEU A 79 38.80 -7.58 -44.91
CA LEU A 79 38.38 -8.73 -45.73
C LEU A 79 39.54 -9.51 -46.37
N ASP A 80 39.47 -10.85 -46.36
CA ASP A 80 39.20 -11.71 -47.54
C ASP A 80 39.66 -13.17 -47.36
N ALA A 81 39.01 -14.03 -48.15
CA ALA A 81 39.34 -15.40 -48.57
C ALA A 81 39.10 -16.57 -47.58
N VAL A 82 38.04 -17.33 -47.90
CA VAL A 82 37.78 -18.70 -47.44
C VAL A 82 38.80 -19.66 -48.05
N ILE A 83 39.50 -20.42 -47.20
CA ILE A 83 40.27 -21.63 -47.57
C ILE A 83 39.81 -22.76 -46.62
N PRO A 84 39.52 -23.98 -47.12
CA PRO A 84 38.98 -25.08 -46.30
C PRO A 84 40.00 -25.62 -45.27
N PRO A 85 39.53 -26.30 -44.21
CA PRO A 85 40.35 -26.61 -43.04
C PRO A 85 41.38 -27.70 -43.35
N VAL A 86 42.63 -27.45 -42.99
CA VAL A 86 43.67 -28.48 -42.95
C VAL A 86 43.48 -29.29 -41.67
N MET A 87 43.24 -30.61 -41.81
CA MET A 87 43.25 -31.54 -40.68
C MET A 87 44.64 -31.55 -40.01
N PRO A 88 44.72 -31.56 -38.67
CA PRO A 88 46.00 -31.55 -37.97
C PRO A 88 46.69 -32.92 -38.08
N GLN A 89 47.98 -32.92 -38.39
CA GLN A 89 48.83 -34.11 -38.17
C GLN A 89 49.24 -34.21 -36.69
N PRO A 90 49.41 -35.43 -36.15
CA PRO A 90 49.76 -35.64 -34.75
C PRO A 90 51.28 -35.55 -34.56
N VAL A 91 51.76 -34.69 -33.66
CA VAL A 91 53.16 -34.72 -33.25
C VAL A 91 53.32 -34.52 -31.74
N THR A 92 53.44 -35.67 -31.07
CA THR A 92 54.33 -36.01 -29.93
C THR A 92 54.24 -35.31 -28.56
N ALA A 93 54.15 -36.18 -27.54
CA ALA A 93 54.38 -36.03 -26.09
C ALA A 93 53.28 -35.34 -25.27
N THR A 94 52.24 -36.10 -24.92
CA THR A 94 51.25 -35.73 -23.90
C THR A 94 51.88 -35.73 -22.50
N GLU A 95 52.11 -34.54 -21.96
CA GLU A 95 52.35 -34.28 -20.53
C GLU A 95 51.01 -33.93 -19.88
N ALA A 96 50.49 -34.81 -19.02
CA ALA A 96 49.28 -34.56 -18.23
C ALA A 96 49.68 -34.41 -16.75
N VAL A 97 48.93 -33.61 -15.98
CA VAL A 97 49.18 -33.47 -14.54
C VAL A 97 48.14 -34.23 -13.73
N VAL A 98 48.54 -34.93 -12.67
CA VAL A 98 47.61 -35.62 -11.76
C VAL A 98 47.38 -34.78 -10.51
N VAL A 99 46.12 -34.59 -10.16
CA VAL A 99 45.71 -33.87 -8.95
C VAL A 99 45.89 -34.76 -7.71
N GLN A 100 46.60 -34.27 -6.70
CA GLN A 100 46.86 -34.99 -5.44
C GLN A 100 46.25 -34.28 -4.24
N GLN A 101 46.23 -34.94 -3.08
CA GLN A 101 45.84 -34.33 -1.81
C GLN A 101 46.85 -33.22 -1.45
N GLY A 102 46.45 -31.96 -1.67
CA GLY A 102 47.31 -30.78 -1.46
C GLY A 102 47.41 -29.85 -2.67
N THR A 103 46.91 -30.26 -3.85
CA THR A 103 46.84 -29.40 -5.04
C THR A 103 45.89 -28.21 -4.82
N ILE A 104 46.35 -27.00 -5.10
CA ILE A 104 45.52 -25.78 -4.95
C ILE A 104 44.62 -25.63 -6.19
N VAL A 105 43.32 -25.85 -6.03
CA VAL A 105 42.32 -25.59 -7.08
C VAL A 105 41.75 -24.18 -6.90
N ARG A 106 41.81 -23.35 -7.95
CA ARG A 106 41.19 -22.02 -7.97
C ARG A 106 40.18 -21.94 -9.10
N ALA A 107 39.00 -21.37 -8.83
CA ALA A 107 38.09 -20.98 -9.89
C ALA A 107 38.36 -19.53 -10.29
N GLN A 108 38.55 -19.28 -11.58
CA GLN A 108 38.52 -17.93 -12.13
C GLN A 108 37.06 -17.63 -12.49
N ALA A 109 36.49 -16.58 -11.90
CA ALA A 109 35.18 -16.10 -12.33
C ALA A 109 35.27 -15.72 -13.82
N ARG A 110 34.35 -16.26 -14.63
CA ARG A 110 34.15 -15.79 -16.00
C ARG A 110 33.94 -14.30 -15.89
N GLY A 111 34.72 -13.49 -16.61
CA GLY A 111 34.78 -12.04 -16.47
C GLY A 111 33.41 -11.39 -16.32
N ALA A 112 32.91 -11.36 -15.09
CA ALA A 112 32.15 -10.26 -14.60
C ALA A 112 33.18 -9.15 -14.71
N THR A 113 32.94 -8.21 -15.63
CA THR A 113 33.19 -6.82 -15.30
C THR A 113 32.93 -6.69 -13.80
N HIS A 114 33.89 -6.18 -13.02
CA HIS A 114 33.61 -5.80 -11.64
C HIS A 114 32.36 -4.91 -11.64
N GLY A 115 31.19 -5.54 -11.53
CA GLY A 115 29.97 -4.92 -11.10
C GLY A 115 30.26 -4.69 -9.64
N ALA A 116 30.44 -3.43 -9.29
CA ALA A 116 30.22 -3.00 -7.93
C ALA A 116 28.95 -3.70 -7.39
N PRO A 117 28.90 -4.05 -6.10
CA PRO A 117 27.69 -4.59 -5.51
C PRO A 117 26.52 -3.62 -5.81
N GLY A 118 25.43 -4.14 -6.39
CA GLY A 118 24.18 -3.39 -6.56
C GLY A 118 24.00 -2.59 -7.86
N ARG A 119 24.14 -3.21 -9.04
CA ARG A 119 23.49 -2.67 -10.24
C ARG A 119 21.98 -2.93 -10.13
N VAL A 120 21.27 -1.94 -9.59
CA VAL A 120 19.81 -1.92 -9.53
C VAL A 120 19.29 -1.69 -10.95
N GLY A 121 18.44 -2.60 -11.43
CA GLY A 121 17.84 -2.54 -12.76
C GLY A 121 16.38 -2.09 -12.71
N TYR A 122 15.75 -1.95 -13.88
CA TYR A 122 14.30 -1.69 -13.95
C TYR A 122 13.44 -2.82 -13.38
N GLU A 123 13.99 -4.03 -13.31
CA GLU A 123 13.36 -5.21 -12.71
C GLU A 123 13.22 -5.13 -11.19
N ASP A 124 13.97 -4.22 -10.55
CA ASP A 124 13.92 -4.00 -9.10
C ASP A 124 12.91 -2.90 -8.70
N ILE A 125 12.17 -2.33 -9.66
CA ILE A 125 11.14 -1.32 -9.41
C ILE A 125 9.76 -1.94 -9.68
N GLY A 126 8.95 -2.08 -8.63
CA GLY A 126 7.57 -2.56 -8.71
C GLY A 126 6.54 -1.43 -8.78
N GLY A 127 5.42 -1.65 -9.47
CA GLY A 127 4.22 -0.82 -9.34
C GLY A 127 4.20 0.54 -10.05
N LEU A 128 5.33 1.01 -10.60
CA LEU A 128 5.47 2.37 -11.18
C LEU A 128 5.54 2.39 -12.71
N GLY A 129 4.85 1.47 -13.40
CA GLY A 129 4.99 1.29 -14.85
C GLY A 129 4.75 2.57 -15.67
N LYS A 130 3.71 3.35 -15.33
CA LYS A 130 3.33 4.57 -16.08
C LYS A 130 4.35 5.69 -15.85
N GLU A 131 4.75 5.89 -14.61
CA GLU A 131 5.72 6.90 -14.19
C GLU A 131 7.10 6.59 -14.76
N LEU A 132 7.50 5.31 -14.73
CA LEU A 132 8.76 4.84 -15.28
C LEU A 132 8.82 5.03 -16.80
N GLN A 133 7.73 4.76 -17.52
CA GLN A 133 7.66 5.02 -18.96
C GLN A 133 7.90 6.51 -19.27
N ARG A 134 7.24 7.41 -18.52
CA ARG A 134 7.46 8.86 -18.65
C ARG A 134 8.91 9.25 -18.40
N ILE A 135 9.55 8.65 -17.40
CA ILE A 135 10.96 8.90 -17.09
C ILE A 135 11.88 8.39 -18.20
N ARG A 136 11.61 7.23 -18.78
CA ARG A 136 12.35 6.70 -19.94
C ARG A 136 12.26 7.64 -21.14
N GLU A 137 11.06 8.13 -21.44
CA GLU A 137 10.84 9.06 -22.55
C GLU A 137 11.58 10.40 -22.34
N MET A 138 11.62 10.91 -21.11
CA MET A 138 12.20 12.22 -20.80
C MET A 138 13.72 12.18 -20.55
N ILE A 139 14.28 11.08 -20.04
CA ILE A 139 15.68 11.00 -19.62
C ILE A 139 16.47 10.01 -20.47
N GLU A 140 15.93 8.81 -20.72
CA GLU A 140 16.65 7.76 -21.44
C GLU A 140 16.77 8.08 -22.94
N LEU A 141 15.68 8.55 -23.57
CA LEU A 141 15.69 8.87 -25.00
C LEU A 141 16.70 9.98 -25.36
N PRO A 142 16.77 11.13 -24.66
CA PRO A 142 17.76 12.16 -24.96
C PRO A 142 19.21 11.68 -24.80
N LEU A 143 19.47 10.86 -23.78
CA LEU A 143 20.82 10.40 -23.46
C LEU A 143 21.30 9.29 -24.42
N LYS A 144 20.42 8.36 -24.80
CA LYS A 144 20.78 7.26 -25.72
C LYS A 144 20.70 7.65 -27.19
N TYR A 145 19.72 8.48 -27.57
CA TYR A 145 19.42 8.80 -28.97
C TYR A 145 19.28 10.31 -29.23
N PRO A 146 20.34 11.12 -29.01
CA PRO A 146 20.27 12.58 -29.19
C PRO A 146 19.91 12.99 -30.63
N ALA A 147 20.31 12.20 -31.64
CA ALA A 147 20.02 12.46 -33.04
C ALA A 147 18.52 12.52 -33.38
N VAL A 148 17.66 11.86 -32.57
CA VAL A 148 16.20 11.91 -32.75
C VAL A 148 15.68 13.31 -32.43
N PHE A 149 16.19 13.94 -31.38
CA PHE A 149 15.81 15.29 -30.95
C PHE A 149 16.35 16.34 -31.92
N ASP A 150 17.60 16.18 -32.39
CA ASP A 150 18.19 17.07 -33.39
C ASP A 150 17.38 17.10 -34.70
N ARG A 151 16.88 15.95 -35.13
CA ARG A 151 16.06 15.84 -36.35
C ARG A 151 14.65 16.41 -36.17
N LEU A 152 14.07 16.25 -34.98
CA LEU A 152 12.74 16.78 -34.67
C LEU A 152 12.75 18.28 -34.34
N GLY A 153 13.92 18.86 -34.09
CA GLY A 153 14.06 20.28 -33.72
C GLY A 153 13.47 20.60 -32.34
N VAL A 154 13.37 19.60 -31.46
CA VAL A 154 12.81 19.75 -30.11
C VAL A 154 13.95 19.68 -29.10
N GLU A 155 14.02 20.66 -28.20
CA GLU A 155 15.00 20.62 -27.11
C GLU A 155 14.58 19.58 -26.05
N PRO A 156 15.52 18.72 -25.59
CA PRO A 156 15.23 17.80 -24.50
C PRO A 156 15.02 18.56 -23.19
N PRO A 157 14.20 18.03 -22.26
CA PRO A 157 13.96 18.66 -20.97
C PRO A 157 15.26 18.73 -20.16
N LYS A 158 15.55 19.88 -19.57
CA LYS A 158 16.78 20.07 -18.78
C LYS A 158 16.64 19.54 -17.35
N GLY A 159 15.42 19.61 -16.81
CA GLY A 159 15.12 19.23 -15.44
C GLY A 159 13.81 18.46 -15.30
N VAL A 160 13.85 17.40 -14.48
CA VAL A 160 12.69 16.59 -14.08
C VAL A 160 12.51 16.67 -12.57
N LEU A 161 11.32 17.05 -12.11
CA LEU A 161 10.98 17.10 -10.68
C LEU A 161 10.12 15.89 -10.30
N LEU A 162 10.64 15.04 -9.41
CA LEU A 162 9.94 13.92 -8.79
C LEU A 162 9.32 14.36 -7.47
N TYR A 163 7.99 14.36 -7.39
CA TYR A 163 7.25 14.70 -6.16
C TYR A 163 6.36 13.56 -5.68
N GLY A 164 5.88 13.61 -4.44
CA GLY A 164 5.14 12.51 -3.79
C GLY A 164 5.62 12.17 -2.39
N PRO A 165 4.96 11.23 -1.70
CA PRO A 165 5.26 10.87 -0.31
C PRO A 165 6.70 10.34 -0.13
N PRO A 166 7.29 10.48 1.06
CA PRO A 166 8.57 9.87 1.38
C PRO A 166 8.47 8.33 1.30
N GLY A 167 9.55 7.66 0.94
CA GLY A 167 9.59 6.19 0.89
C GLY A 167 8.93 5.55 -0.35
N THR A 168 8.53 6.34 -1.35
CA THR A 168 8.04 5.86 -2.66
C THR A 168 9.13 5.46 -3.65
N GLY A 169 10.40 5.60 -3.29
CA GLY A 169 11.54 5.17 -4.12
C GLY A 169 12.06 6.21 -5.13
N LYS A 170 11.85 7.52 -4.91
CA LYS A 170 12.40 8.61 -5.75
C LYS A 170 13.89 8.45 -6.05
N THR A 171 14.67 8.25 -4.99
CA THR A 171 16.13 8.05 -5.04
C THR A 171 16.50 6.76 -5.76
N LEU A 172 15.70 5.69 -5.58
CA LEU A 172 15.90 4.41 -6.27
C LEU A 172 15.71 4.56 -7.78
N ILE A 173 14.65 5.24 -8.22
CA ILE A 173 14.35 5.47 -9.63
C ILE A 173 15.49 6.24 -10.31
N ALA A 174 16.00 7.31 -9.68
CA ALA A 174 17.11 8.08 -10.22
C ALA A 174 18.38 7.22 -10.38
N ARG A 175 18.68 6.36 -9.39
CA ARG A 175 19.82 5.43 -9.45
C ARG A 175 19.68 4.40 -10.58
N VAL A 176 18.49 3.83 -10.76
CA VAL A 176 18.22 2.85 -11.83
C VAL A 176 18.35 3.50 -13.21
N VAL A 177 17.76 4.67 -13.41
CA VAL A 177 17.83 5.38 -14.70
C VAL A 177 19.28 5.71 -15.06
N ALA A 178 20.10 6.09 -14.08
CA ALA A 178 21.52 6.34 -14.32
C ALA A 178 22.31 5.07 -14.65
N ALA A 179 22.00 3.95 -13.99
CA ALA A 179 22.62 2.65 -14.30
C ALA A 179 22.26 2.19 -15.72
N GLU A 180 21.01 2.36 -16.14
CA GLU A 180 20.47 1.90 -17.43
C GLU A 180 20.89 2.77 -18.62
N THR A 181 21.11 4.06 -18.38
CA THR A 181 21.68 4.99 -19.36
C THR A 181 23.21 4.95 -19.41
N ASN A 182 23.85 4.25 -18.46
CA ASN A 182 25.30 4.24 -18.26
C ASN A 182 25.90 5.66 -18.21
N ALA A 183 25.12 6.61 -17.67
CA ALA A 183 25.49 8.01 -17.50
C ALA A 183 26.24 8.21 -16.17
N PHE A 184 27.11 9.22 -16.12
CA PHE A 184 27.75 9.58 -14.86
C PHE A 184 26.71 10.09 -13.86
N PHE A 185 26.61 9.46 -12.69
CA PHE A 185 25.61 9.80 -11.67
C PHE A 185 26.24 10.60 -10.53
N SER A 186 25.70 11.79 -10.26
CA SER A 186 26.08 12.62 -9.12
C SER A 186 24.87 12.85 -8.21
N ILE A 187 25.03 12.60 -6.91
CA ILE A 187 23.99 12.78 -5.89
C ILE A 187 24.33 14.00 -5.05
N ILE A 188 23.35 14.88 -4.86
CA ILE A 188 23.40 16.01 -3.93
C ILE A 188 22.23 15.85 -2.96
N ASN A 189 22.49 15.80 -1.66
CA ASN A 189 21.44 15.82 -0.65
C ASN A 189 21.21 17.25 -0.18
N GLY A 190 19.96 17.71 -0.16
CA GLY A 190 19.60 19.07 0.22
C GLY A 190 20.18 19.53 1.57
N PRO A 191 19.99 18.77 2.67
CA PRO A 191 20.51 19.15 3.99
C PRO A 191 22.04 19.26 4.08
N GLU A 192 22.77 18.49 3.27
CA GLU A 192 24.25 18.47 3.28
C GLU A 192 24.82 19.81 2.78
N ILE A 193 24.15 20.41 1.80
CA ILE A 193 24.55 21.70 1.22
C ILE A 193 24.23 22.86 2.17
N VAL A 194 23.10 22.83 2.90
CA VAL A 194 22.70 23.91 3.83
C VAL A 194 23.61 23.96 5.06
N ASN A 195 24.06 22.81 5.56
CA ASN A 195 24.91 22.73 6.76
C ASN A 195 26.39 23.10 6.51
N SER A 196 26.77 23.41 5.27
CA SER A 196 28.14 23.75 4.91
C SER A 196 28.51 25.19 5.30
N VAL A 197 29.78 25.40 5.69
CA VAL A 197 30.32 26.71 6.08
C VAL A 197 30.09 27.75 4.97
N TYR A 198 29.73 28.98 5.34
CA TYR A 198 29.40 30.09 4.46
C TYR A 198 30.28 30.18 3.19
N GLY A 199 29.65 30.17 2.02
CA GLY A 199 30.30 30.24 0.70
C GLY A 199 30.80 28.91 0.12
N LYS A 200 31.01 27.86 0.94
CA LYS A 200 31.40 26.53 0.42
C LYS A 200 30.24 25.83 -0.30
N SER A 201 29.00 26.04 0.14
CA SER A 201 27.81 25.45 -0.47
C SER A 201 27.64 25.84 -1.94
N GLU A 202 27.88 27.11 -2.28
CA GLU A 202 27.78 27.62 -3.66
C GLU A 202 28.92 27.11 -4.55
N ALA A 203 30.14 27.04 -4.00
CA ALA A 203 31.30 26.50 -4.70
C ALA A 203 31.09 25.01 -5.00
N LEU A 204 30.61 24.24 -4.02
CA LEU A 204 30.30 22.81 -4.18
C LEU A 204 29.26 22.57 -5.28
N LEU A 205 28.16 23.34 -5.31
CA LEU A 205 27.17 23.24 -6.39
C LEU A 205 27.79 23.55 -7.76
N ARG A 206 28.65 24.56 -7.84
CA ARG A 206 29.34 24.90 -9.08
C ARG A 206 30.29 23.79 -9.54
N ASP A 207 31.02 23.18 -8.61
CA ASP A 207 31.97 22.11 -8.89
C ASP A 207 31.25 20.84 -9.38
N VAL A 208 30.12 20.47 -8.76
CA VAL A 208 29.33 19.32 -9.20
C VAL A 208 28.78 19.52 -10.61
N PHE A 209 28.22 20.69 -10.93
CA PHE A 209 27.71 20.97 -12.27
C PHE A 209 28.84 20.99 -13.32
N GLN A 210 30.03 21.51 -12.97
CA GLN A 210 31.19 21.47 -13.87
C GLN A 210 31.71 20.05 -14.08
N GLU A 211 31.76 19.22 -13.03
CA GLU A 211 32.18 17.82 -13.14
C GLU A 211 31.21 17.02 -14.01
N ALA A 212 29.90 17.21 -13.81
CA ALA A 212 28.86 16.61 -14.62
C ALA A 212 29.02 16.99 -16.11
N GLN A 213 29.23 18.27 -16.41
CA GLN A 213 29.43 18.74 -17.77
C GLN A 213 30.70 18.18 -18.43
N ARG A 214 31.78 17.97 -17.67
CA ARG A 214 33.01 17.34 -18.17
C ARG A 214 32.87 15.84 -18.43
N ARG A 215 31.99 15.16 -17.67
CA ARG A 215 31.74 13.72 -17.76
C ARG A 215 30.44 13.37 -18.52
N ALA A 216 29.93 14.29 -19.34
CA ALA A 216 28.74 14.08 -20.13
C ALA A 216 28.88 12.83 -21.03
N PRO A 217 27.85 11.96 -21.14
CA PRO A 217 26.50 12.09 -20.59
C PRO A 217 26.41 11.87 -19.06
N SER A 218 25.69 12.74 -18.35
CA SER A 218 25.61 12.71 -16.88
C SER A 218 24.22 13.07 -16.33
N ILE A 219 23.88 12.53 -15.18
CA ILE A 219 22.65 12.81 -14.43
C ILE A 219 23.02 13.40 -13.07
N ILE A 220 22.48 14.57 -12.76
CA ILE A 220 22.60 15.22 -11.45
C ILE A 220 21.29 14.98 -10.69
N PHE A 221 21.35 14.23 -9.59
CA PHE A 221 20.20 13.99 -8.73
C PHE A 221 20.31 14.85 -7.47
N ILE A 222 19.30 15.69 -7.23
CA ILE A 222 19.19 16.54 -6.04
C ILE A 222 18.04 15.99 -5.20
N ASP A 223 18.36 15.35 -4.08
CA ASP A 223 17.37 14.86 -3.12
C ASP A 223 16.98 15.95 -2.12
N GLU A 224 15.76 15.86 -1.60
CA GLU A 224 15.18 16.84 -0.65
C GLU A 224 15.36 18.30 -1.11
N LEU A 225 14.97 18.58 -2.35
CA LEU A 225 15.11 19.90 -2.97
C LEU A 225 14.39 21.01 -2.18
N ASP A 226 13.36 20.64 -1.40
CA ASP A 226 12.64 21.52 -0.49
C ASP A 226 13.50 22.08 0.65
N ALA A 227 14.54 21.35 1.08
CA ALA A 227 15.50 21.86 2.05
C ALA A 227 16.40 22.96 1.45
N LEU A 228 16.66 22.91 0.14
CA LEU A 228 17.51 23.89 -0.56
C LEU A 228 16.74 25.09 -1.07
N ALA A 229 15.49 24.89 -1.48
CA ALA A 229 14.76 25.82 -2.31
C ALA A 229 13.36 26.14 -1.80
N ALA A 230 13.23 26.35 -0.49
CA ALA A 230 12.00 26.83 0.11
C ALA A 230 11.63 28.26 -0.37
N LYS A 231 10.34 28.61 -0.23
CA LYS A 231 9.79 29.90 -0.65
C LYS A 231 10.51 31.07 0.01
N ARG A 232 10.75 32.11 -0.78
CA ARG A 232 11.51 33.31 -0.38
C ARG A 232 11.00 33.97 0.89
N GLU A 233 9.70 33.90 1.19
CA GLU A 233 9.09 34.52 2.37
C GLU A 233 9.43 33.78 3.68
N SER A 234 9.66 32.47 3.63
CA SER A 234 9.98 31.61 4.79
C SER A 234 11.47 31.30 4.95
N SER A 235 12.29 31.68 3.97
CA SER A 235 13.70 31.27 3.86
C SER A 235 14.71 32.32 4.31
N GLY A 236 15.80 31.86 4.94
CA GLY A 236 16.94 32.69 5.34
C GLY A 236 17.75 33.24 4.15
N GLU A 237 18.61 34.24 4.39
CA GLU A 237 19.44 34.86 3.34
C GLU A 237 20.40 33.88 2.64
N LEU A 238 20.87 32.84 3.36
CA LEU A 238 21.74 31.80 2.81
C LEU A 238 21.00 30.95 1.77
N GLU A 239 19.79 30.50 2.08
CA GLU A 239 18.94 29.69 1.19
C GLU A 239 18.60 30.47 -0.09
N ARG A 240 18.23 31.76 0.04
CA ARG A 240 17.93 32.61 -1.13
C ARG A 240 19.12 32.71 -2.09
N ARG A 241 20.35 32.72 -1.58
CA ARG A 241 21.57 32.74 -2.40
C ARG A 241 21.84 31.40 -3.06
N ILE A 242 21.68 30.30 -2.33
CA ILE A 242 21.80 28.95 -2.89
C ILE A 242 20.78 28.73 -4.02
N VAL A 243 19.53 29.14 -3.82
CA VAL A 243 18.50 29.12 -4.87
C VAL A 243 18.92 29.96 -6.07
N GLY A 244 19.37 31.19 -5.87
CA GLY A 244 19.85 32.05 -6.95
C GLY A 244 21.00 31.43 -7.76
N GLN A 245 21.95 30.78 -7.06
CA GLN A 245 23.06 30.08 -7.69
C GLN A 245 22.57 28.85 -8.48
N LEU A 246 21.66 28.04 -7.94
CA LEU A 246 21.07 26.90 -8.64
C LEU A 246 20.33 27.34 -9.91
N LEU A 247 19.53 28.41 -9.83
CA LEU A 247 18.86 28.99 -11.00
C LEU A 247 19.86 29.41 -12.08
N THR A 248 20.94 30.07 -11.69
CA THR A 248 22.00 30.53 -12.60
C THR A 248 22.71 29.34 -13.26
N LEU A 249 22.96 28.26 -12.50
CA LEU A 249 23.57 27.04 -13.03
C LEU A 249 22.66 26.34 -14.04
N MET A 250 21.36 26.21 -13.73
CA MET A 250 20.39 25.59 -14.65
C MET A 250 20.22 26.38 -15.95
N ASP A 251 20.14 27.71 -15.85
CA ASP A 251 20.04 28.59 -17.02
C ASP A 251 21.34 28.58 -17.85
N GLY A 252 22.49 28.45 -17.17
CA GLY A 252 23.82 28.38 -17.78
C GLY A 252 24.18 27.05 -18.43
N MET A 253 23.38 26.00 -18.27
CA MET A 253 23.61 24.71 -18.94
C MET A 253 23.37 24.84 -20.44
N ALA A 254 24.40 24.52 -21.23
CA ALA A 254 24.34 24.50 -22.68
C ALA A 254 23.24 23.54 -23.17
N SER A 255 22.42 23.97 -24.12
CA SER A 255 21.25 23.26 -24.66
C SER A 255 21.56 21.97 -25.43
N ARG A 256 22.81 21.48 -25.42
CA ARG A 256 23.20 20.24 -26.12
C ARG A 256 22.79 18.95 -25.38
N GLY A 257 21.98 19.04 -24.33
CA GLY A 257 21.11 17.94 -23.89
C GLY A 257 21.75 16.69 -23.28
N GLN A 258 23.04 16.72 -22.92
CA GLN A 258 23.74 15.56 -22.34
C GLN A 258 23.84 15.58 -20.81
N VAL A 259 23.33 16.63 -20.17
CA VAL A 259 23.23 16.74 -18.72
C VAL A 259 21.77 16.92 -18.34
N VAL A 260 21.24 16.03 -17.51
CA VAL A 260 19.85 16.07 -17.02
C VAL A 260 19.87 16.24 -15.51
N VAL A 261 19.08 17.18 -14.99
CA VAL A 261 18.90 17.39 -13.55
C VAL A 261 17.61 16.74 -13.09
N ILE A 262 17.67 15.89 -12.07
CA ILE A 262 16.51 15.28 -11.43
C ILE A 262 16.42 15.82 -10.01
N GLY A 263 15.33 16.52 -9.68
CA GLY A 263 15.05 16.98 -8.32
C GLY A 263 14.02 16.08 -7.67
N ALA A 264 14.21 15.70 -6.40
CA ALA A 264 13.21 15.01 -5.60
C ALA A 264 12.69 15.91 -4.48
N THR A 265 11.38 15.94 -4.27
CA THR A 265 10.74 16.68 -3.18
C THR A 265 9.54 15.93 -2.63
N ASN A 266 9.22 16.13 -1.36
CA ASN A 266 7.97 15.66 -0.77
C ASN A 266 6.86 16.72 -0.91
N GLN A 267 7.25 18.00 -0.90
CA GLN A 267 6.33 19.13 -0.89
C GLN A 267 6.59 20.07 -2.09
N PRO A 268 6.00 19.80 -3.26
CA PRO A 268 6.23 20.65 -4.45
C PRO A 268 5.73 22.10 -4.28
N ASN A 269 4.86 22.35 -3.28
CA ASN A 269 4.29 23.66 -3.00
C ASN A 269 5.18 24.55 -2.10
N THR A 270 6.16 23.98 -1.40
CA THR A 270 7.12 24.76 -0.61
C THR A 270 8.26 25.29 -1.46
N LEU A 271 8.46 24.72 -2.66
CA LEU A 271 9.50 25.12 -3.60
C LEU A 271 9.29 26.54 -4.17
N ASP A 272 10.39 27.23 -4.45
CA ASP A 272 10.38 28.52 -5.17
C ASP A 272 9.73 28.33 -6.56
N PRO A 273 8.65 29.07 -6.90
CA PRO A 273 7.98 28.99 -8.20
C PRO A 273 8.91 29.26 -9.39
N ALA A 274 10.04 29.95 -9.20
CA ALA A 274 11.02 30.19 -10.23
C ALA A 274 11.70 28.91 -10.73
N LEU A 275 11.83 27.87 -9.88
CA LEU A 275 12.40 26.58 -10.28
C LEU A 275 11.47 25.79 -11.20
N ARG A 276 10.16 25.98 -11.05
CA ARG A 276 9.09 25.29 -11.81
C ARG A 276 8.77 25.94 -13.15
N ARG A 277 9.52 26.98 -13.55
CA ARG A 277 9.31 27.67 -14.84
C ARG A 277 9.93 26.86 -15.98
N PRO A 278 9.34 26.91 -17.19
CA PRO A 278 9.94 26.30 -18.38
C PRO A 278 11.37 26.79 -18.64
N GLY A 279 12.26 25.86 -18.99
CA GLY A 279 13.72 26.04 -19.12
C GLY A 279 14.54 25.51 -17.91
N ARG A 280 13.88 25.03 -16.86
CA ARG A 280 14.46 24.53 -15.59
C ARG A 280 13.86 23.18 -15.24
N PHE A 281 12.98 23.11 -14.23
CA PHE A 281 12.18 21.90 -13.96
C PHE A 281 10.90 21.95 -14.80
N ASP A 282 11.04 21.56 -16.06
CA ASP A 282 10.01 21.66 -17.09
C ASP A 282 8.95 20.57 -16.95
N ARG A 283 9.34 19.47 -16.32
CA ARG A 283 8.54 18.26 -16.19
C ARG A 283 8.43 17.88 -14.72
N GLU A 284 7.21 17.67 -14.29
CA GLU A 284 6.89 17.21 -12.94
C GLU A 284 6.25 15.82 -13.03
N ILE A 285 6.75 14.88 -12.23
CA ILE A 285 6.25 13.52 -12.16
C ILE A 285 5.89 13.24 -10.70
N GLY A 286 4.60 13.02 -10.45
CA GLY A 286 4.08 12.65 -9.15
C GLY A 286 4.14 11.14 -8.95
N LEU A 287 4.89 10.69 -7.95
CA LEU A 287 4.91 9.32 -7.48
C LEU A 287 3.83 9.17 -6.42
N ARG A 288 2.90 8.25 -6.66
CA ARG A 288 1.76 7.99 -5.78
C ARG A 288 2.08 6.84 -4.82
N VAL A 289 1.24 6.70 -3.80
CA VAL A 289 1.24 5.50 -2.95
C VAL A 289 0.86 4.30 -3.82
N PRO A 290 1.54 3.15 -3.70
CA PRO A 290 1.28 1.99 -4.55
C PRO A 290 -0.10 1.36 -4.29
N ASP A 291 -0.80 1.01 -5.37
CA ASP A 291 -2.05 0.23 -5.37
C ASP A 291 -1.85 -1.22 -4.88
N VAL A 292 -2.92 -1.97 -4.61
CA VAL A 292 -2.85 -3.37 -4.16
C VAL A 292 -1.96 -4.23 -5.07
N ARG A 293 -2.12 -4.10 -6.40
CA ARG A 293 -1.29 -4.84 -7.38
C ARG A 293 0.18 -4.40 -7.30
N ALA A 294 0.42 -3.10 -7.26
CA ALA A 294 1.77 -2.53 -7.12
C ALA A 294 2.45 -2.98 -5.81
N ARG A 295 1.72 -3.04 -4.69
CA ARG A 295 2.24 -3.54 -3.42
C ARG A 295 2.60 -5.02 -3.50
N ALA A 296 1.79 -5.84 -4.16
CA ALA A 296 2.12 -7.25 -4.38
C ALA A 296 3.40 -7.41 -5.22
N GLU A 297 3.59 -6.60 -6.26
CA GLU A 297 4.83 -6.57 -7.05
C GLU A 297 6.04 -6.14 -6.21
N ILE A 298 5.91 -5.07 -5.42
CA ILE A 298 6.98 -4.58 -4.53
C ILE A 298 7.36 -5.65 -3.49
N LEU A 299 6.38 -6.29 -2.85
CA LEU A 299 6.60 -7.39 -1.92
C LEU A 299 7.31 -8.57 -2.59
N HIS A 300 6.94 -8.90 -3.84
CA HIS A 300 7.57 -9.95 -4.61
C HIS A 300 9.05 -9.65 -4.90
N ILE A 301 9.37 -8.41 -5.29
CA ILE A 301 10.75 -7.96 -5.56
C ILE A 301 11.60 -8.04 -4.29
N HIS A 302 11.12 -7.48 -3.17
CA HIS A 302 11.87 -7.51 -1.91
C HIS A 302 12.02 -8.92 -1.32
N SER A 303 11.15 -9.85 -1.70
CA SER A 303 11.18 -11.23 -1.23
C SER A 303 11.90 -12.19 -2.18
N LYS A 304 12.42 -11.71 -3.33
CA LYS A 304 13.07 -12.53 -4.37
C LYS A 304 14.32 -13.26 -3.88
N ASP A 305 15.10 -12.61 -3.02
CA ASP A 305 16.35 -13.16 -2.45
C ASP A 305 16.13 -13.85 -1.08
N ALA A 306 14.91 -13.82 -0.55
CA ALA A 306 14.59 -14.36 0.77
C ALA A 306 14.19 -15.84 0.71
N ALA A 307 14.50 -16.59 1.78
CA ALA A 307 14.05 -17.96 1.95
C ALA A 307 12.58 -17.98 2.40
N LEU A 308 11.68 -18.13 1.44
CA LEU A 308 10.23 -18.10 1.65
C LEU A 308 9.65 -19.52 1.79
N ALA A 309 8.69 -19.68 2.70
CA ALA A 309 7.85 -20.87 2.73
C ALA A 309 6.73 -20.80 1.66
N ASN A 310 6.18 -21.97 1.29
CA ASN A 310 5.16 -22.10 0.25
C ASN A 310 3.77 -21.56 0.67
N ASP A 311 3.60 -21.15 1.93
CA ASP A 311 2.34 -20.65 2.50
C ASP A 311 2.12 -19.14 2.28
N ILE A 312 3.06 -18.46 1.63
CA ILE A 312 3.03 -17.00 1.46
C ILE A 312 2.09 -16.59 0.32
N ASP A 313 1.14 -15.73 0.66
CA ASP A 313 0.16 -15.17 -0.27
C ASP A 313 0.38 -13.64 -0.38
N PHE A 314 1.11 -13.21 -1.42
CA PHE A 314 1.41 -11.80 -1.67
C PHE A 314 0.17 -10.94 -1.95
N PRO A 315 -0.81 -11.37 -2.78
CA PRO A 315 -2.08 -10.67 -2.91
C PRO A 315 -2.77 -10.39 -1.57
N ARG A 316 -2.81 -11.39 -0.69
CA ARG A 316 -3.41 -11.23 0.64
C ARG A 316 -2.61 -10.27 1.53
N LEU A 317 -1.28 -10.33 1.51
CA LEU A 317 -0.44 -9.36 2.22
C LEU A 317 -0.68 -7.93 1.73
N ALA A 318 -0.77 -7.74 0.41
CA ALA A 318 -1.03 -6.44 -0.18
C ALA A 318 -2.41 -5.84 0.21
N GLN A 319 -3.41 -6.68 0.43
CA GLN A 319 -4.72 -6.27 0.97
C GLN A 319 -4.64 -5.86 2.45
N LEU A 320 -3.79 -6.52 3.23
CA LEU A 320 -3.58 -6.22 4.65
C LEU A 320 -2.72 -4.98 4.91
N THR A 321 -2.08 -4.42 3.88
CA THR A 321 -1.19 -3.25 3.95
C THR A 321 -1.74 -2.03 3.20
N PRO A 322 -2.96 -1.54 3.47
CA PRO A 322 -3.43 -0.29 2.85
C PRO A 322 -2.56 0.88 3.30
N GLY A 323 -2.17 1.74 2.36
CA GLY A 323 -1.40 2.96 2.66
C GLY A 323 0.10 2.75 2.92
N PHE A 324 0.62 1.52 2.84
CA PHE A 324 2.06 1.27 2.94
C PHE A 324 2.79 1.78 1.70
N VAL A 325 3.90 2.49 1.89
CA VAL A 325 4.82 2.87 0.79
C VAL A 325 5.86 1.79 0.54
N GLY A 326 6.63 1.92 -0.55
CA GLY A 326 7.68 0.94 -0.89
C GLY A 326 8.68 0.71 0.24
N ALA A 327 9.10 1.77 0.94
CA ALA A 327 9.98 1.66 2.10
C ALA A 327 9.33 0.93 3.29
N ASP A 328 8.02 1.09 3.51
CA ASP A 328 7.29 0.38 4.57
C ASP A 328 7.18 -1.11 4.24
N LEU A 329 6.96 -1.45 2.96
CA LEU A 329 6.92 -2.84 2.50
C LEU A 329 8.30 -3.51 2.56
N GLU A 330 9.37 -2.76 2.27
CA GLU A 330 10.74 -3.23 2.50
C GLU A 330 10.99 -3.48 3.99
N ALA A 331 10.57 -2.55 4.86
CA ALA A 331 10.65 -2.70 6.31
C ALA A 331 9.85 -3.91 6.79
N LEU A 332 8.66 -4.17 6.20
CA LEU A 332 7.83 -5.33 6.50
C LEU A 332 8.53 -6.64 6.18
N CYS A 333 9.16 -6.73 5.00
CA CYS A 333 9.94 -7.92 4.63
C CYS A 333 11.14 -8.10 5.56
N ARG A 334 11.81 -7.01 5.93
CA ARG A 334 12.95 -7.03 6.85
C ARG A 334 12.55 -7.48 8.25
N GLU A 335 11.43 -6.99 8.79
CA GLU A 335 10.97 -7.38 10.12
C GLU A 335 10.48 -8.82 10.12
N ALA A 336 9.78 -9.29 9.08
CA ALA A 336 9.41 -10.69 8.93
C ALA A 336 10.66 -11.61 8.94
N ALA A 337 11.73 -11.20 8.25
CA ALA A 337 13.01 -11.91 8.29
C ALA A 337 13.67 -11.88 9.68
N MET A 338 13.60 -10.74 10.39
CA MET A 338 14.11 -10.61 11.76
C MET A 338 13.33 -11.48 12.75
N ILE A 339 12.01 -11.60 12.61
CA ILE A 339 11.17 -12.48 13.44
C ILE A 339 11.54 -13.95 13.19
N ALA A 340 11.70 -14.34 11.92
CA ALA A 340 12.18 -15.67 11.55
C ALA A 340 13.58 -15.95 12.14
N LEU A 341 14.48 -14.96 12.13
CA LEU A 341 15.79 -15.06 12.76
C LEU A 341 15.69 -15.18 14.29
N ARG A 342 14.81 -14.40 14.95
CA ARG A 342 14.58 -14.46 16.41
C ARG A 342 14.13 -15.85 16.88
N ARG A 343 13.40 -16.60 16.04
CA ARG A 343 13.04 -18.01 16.30
C ARG A 343 14.27 -18.92 16.38
N VAL A 344 15.32 -18.61 15.65
CA VAL A 344 16.52 -19.42 15.50
C VAL A 344 17.66 -18.95 16.42
N LEU A 345 17.69 -17.67 16.82
CA LEU A 345 18.71 -17.11 17.74
C LEU A 345 18.94 -17.95 19.02
N PRO A 346 17.93 -18.53 19.70
CA PRO A 346 18.16 -19.36 20.88
C PRO A 346 18.94 -20.65 20.62
N HIS A 347 18.95 -21.12 19.37
CA HIS A 347 19.59 -22.37 18.95
C HIS A 347 20.96 -22.15 18.32
N ILE A 348 21.41 -20.89 18.21
CA ILE A 348 22.73 -20.53 17.68
C ILE A 348 23.73 -20.49 18.84
N ASP A 349 24.72 -21.37 18.78
CA ASP A 349 25.87 -21.33 19.69
C ASP A 349 26.89 -20.30 19.18
N TYR A 350 26.86 -19.10 19.77
CA TYR A 350 27.75 -17.99 19.41
C TYR A 350 29.24 -18.30 19.61
N GLN A 351 29.59 -19.33 20.38
CA GLN A 351 30.99 -19.70 20.63
C GLN A 351 31.64 -20.44 19.45
N ARG A 352 30.83 -21.06 18.57
CA ARG A 352 31.35 -21.87 17.44
C ARG A 352 31.77 -21.05 16.23
N GLY A 353 31.31 -19.81 16.09
CA GLY A 353 31.64 -18.95 14.95
C GLY A 353 31.05 -19.39 13.59
N TYR A 354 30.26 -20.47 13.54
CA TYR A 354 29.50 -20.90 12.37
C TYR A 354 28.14 -21.48 12.78
N ILE A 355 27.13 -21.30 11.91
CA ILE A 355 25.77 -21.82 12.12
C ILE A 355 25.69 -23.23 11.49
N PRO A 356 25.18 -24.25 12.19
CA PRO A 356 24.97 -25.58 11.62
C PRO A 356 24.07 -25.55 10.37
N TYR A 357 24.43 -26.34 9.35
CA TYR A 357 23.72 -26.35 8.07
C TYR A 357 22.23 -26.73 8.19
N GLU A 358 21.90 -27.66 9.08
CA GLU A 358 20.51 -28.06 9.35
C GLU A 358 19.64 -26.88 9.81
N THR A 359 20.22 -25.98 10.60
CA THR A 359 19.55 -24.77 11.09
C THR A 359 19.32 -23.75 9.97
N LEU A 360 20.24 -23.66 9.00
CA LEU A 360 20.11 -22.77 7.83
C LEU A 360 19.05 -23.27 6.85
N VAL A 361 18.95 -24.59 6.63
CA VAL A 361 17.93 -25.19 5.75
C VAL A 361 16.51 -25.03 6.30
N ASN A 362 16.37 -25.03 7.62
CA ASN A 362 15.08 -24.85 8.29
C ASN A 362 14.69 -23.37 8.47
N LEU A 363 15.53 -22.42 8.05
CA LEU A 363 15.29 -20.99 8.18
C LEU A 363 14.44 -20.48 7.01
N ASN A 364 13.13 -20.72 7.09
CA ASN A 364 12.15 -20.18 6.15
C ASN A 364 11.25 -19.13 6.84
N ILE A 365 10.98 -18.05 6.12
CA ILE A 365 10.01 -17.02 6.51
C ILE A 365 8.62 -17.58 6.20
N THR A 366 7.72 -17.53 7.19
CA THR A 366 6.35 -18.05 7.08
C THR A 366 5.33 -16.92 7.03
N MET A 367 4.10 -17.20 6.63
CA MET A 367 3.02 -16.20 6.64
C MET A 367 2.72 -15.68 8.06
N ALA A 368 2.95 -16.51 9.08
CA ALA A 368 2.81 -16.10 10.48
C ALA A 368 3.82 -15.02 10.88
N ASP A 369 5.05 -15.08 10.34
CA ASP A 369 6.09 -14.09 10.60
C ASP A 369 5.70 -12.72 10.00
N PHE A 370 5.13 -12.71 8.79
CA PHE A 370 4.56 -11.49 8.19
C PHE A 370 3.38 -10.92 9.00
N GLN A 371 2.48 -11.78 9.50
CA GLN A 371 1.38 -11.33 10.36
C GLN A 371 1.85 -10.75 11.69
N ALA A 372 2.94 -11.27 12.24
CA ALA A 372 3.57 -10.69 13.43
C ALA A 372 4.23 -9.34 13.11
N ALA A 373 4.93 -9.24 11.97
CA ALA A 373 5.56 -7.99 11.53
C ALA A 373 4.53 -6.86 11.29
N LEU A 374 3.35 -7.18 10.74
CA LEU A 374 2.26 -6.22 10.55
C LEU A 374 1.74 -5.60 11.87
N ARG A 375 2.00 -6.22 13.03
CA ARG A 375 1.61 -5.67 14.33
C ARG A 375 2.61 -4.65 14.86
N GLU A 376 3.85 -4.69 14.40
CA GLU A 376 4.92 -3.81 14.86
C GLU A 376 5.16 -2.61 13.92
N ILE A 377 4.83 -2.75 12.63
CA ILE A 377 5.08 -1.71 11.62
C ILE A 377 3.82 -0.87 11.39
N GLU A 378 3.97 0.44 11.56
CA GLU A 378 2.96 1.44 11.21
C GLU A 378 3.23 2.04 9.82
N PRO A 379 2.19 2.36 9.02
CA PRO A 379 2.37 2.98 7.72
C PRO A 379 2.86 4.42 7.86
N SER A 380 3.87 4.77 7.06
CA SER A 380 4.46 6.12 7.03
C SER A 380 3.47 7.19 6.53
N THR A 381 2.43 6.78 5.81
CA THR A 381 1.42 7.66 5.18
C THR A 381 0.25 8.04 6.09
N THR A 382 0.28 7.70 7.40
CA THR A 382 -0.81 8.01 8.36
C THR A 382 -1.23 9.49 8.42
N ARG A 383 -0.39 10.39 7.89
CA ARG A 383 -0.66 11.84 7.81
C ARG A 383 -1.29 12.33 6.51
N GLU A 384 -1.35 11.52 5.45
CA GLU A 384 -1.87 11.95 4.14
C GLU A 384 -3.25 11.31 3.83
N VAL A 385 -4.04 12.00 3.00
CA VAL A 385 -5.40 11.58 2.62
C VAL A 385 -5.31 10.31 1.76
N TYR A 386 -5.86 9.21 2.27
CA TYR A 386 -5.87 7.93 1.56
C TYR A 386 -6.84 7.97 0.37
N VAL A 387 -6.35 7.55 -0.79
CA VAL A 387 -7.19 7.14 -1.91
C VAL A 387 -7.42 5.64 -1.74
N GLU A 388 -8.64 5.28 -1.36
CA GLU A 388 -9.10 3.89 -1.30
C GLU A 388 -9.63 3.49 -2.68
N VAL A 389 -9.41 2.24 -3.07
CA VAL A 389 -10.20 1.61 -4.15
C VAL A 389 -11.18 0.70 -3.43
N SER A 390 -12.47 1.00 -3.54
CA SER A 390 -13.54 0.21 -2.93
C SER A 390 -13.74 -1.10 -3.67
N GLU A 391 -13.84 -2.22 -2.95
CA GLU A 391 -14.12 -3.55 -3.53
C GLU A 391 -15.63 -3.89 -3.58
N THR A 392 -16.48 -3.10 -2.92
CA THR A 392 -17.92 -3.35 -2.82
C THR A 392 -18.59 -3.19 -4.18
N SER A 393 -19.41 -4.17 -4.60
CA SER A 393 -20.20 -4.09 -5.84
C SER A 393 -21.65 -3.71 -5.56
N TRP A 394 -22.41 -3.32 -6.60
CA TRP A 394 -23.86 -3.20 -6.53
C TRP A 394 -24.57 -4.50 -6.13
N ASP A 395 -23.94 -5.65 -6.40
CA ASP A 395 -24.42 -6.98 -6.01
C ASP A 395 -24.40 -7.21 -4.49
N ASP A 396 -23.58 -6.45 -3.77
CA ASP A 396 -23.47 -6.51 -2.32
C ASP A 396 -24.49 -5.59 -1.62
N ILE A 397 -25.32 -4.87 -2.39
CA ILE A 397 -26.37 -3.98 -1.87
C ILE A 397 -27.74 -4.50 -2.29
N GLY A 398 -28.52 -4.98 -1.32
CA GLY A 398 -29.89 -5.42 -1.55
C GLY A 398 -30.88 -4.26 -1.63
N GLY A 399 -31.73 -4.25 -2.67
CA GLY A 399 -32.80 -3.25 -2.85
C GLY A 399 -32.34 -1.90 -3.43
N MET A 400 -33.12 -0.84 -3.18
CA MET A 400 -32.82 0.55 -3.54
C MET A 400 -32.68 0.81 -5.04
N GLU A 401 -33.45 0.12 -5.87
CA GLU A 401 -33.31 0.17 -7.34
C GLU A 401 -33.41 1.59 -7.89
N ARG A 402 -34.41 2.35 -7.43
CA ARG A 402 -34.59 3.75 -7.81
C ARG A 402 -33.39 4.63 -7.44
N THR A 403 -32.78 4.39 -6.28
CA THR A 403 -31.60 5.15 -5.84
C THR A 403 -30.37 4.77 -6.66
N LYS A 404 -30.21 3.49 -6.98
CA LYS A 404 -29.13 3.00 -7.86
C LYS A 404 -29.24 3.64 -9.24
N GLU A 405 -30.43 3.64 -9.83
CA GLU A 405 -30.71 4.31 -11.11
C GLU A 405 -30.33 5.80 -11.04
N LEU A 406 -30.83 6.54 -10.05
CA LEU A 406 -30.52 7.97 -9.89
C LEU A 406 -29.02 8.26 -9.75
N LEU A 407 -28.27 7.41 -9.04
CA LEU A 407 -26.83 7.56 -8.87
C LEU A 407 -26.05 7.17 -10.13
N THR A 408 -26.50 6.15 -10.86
CA THR A 408 -25.95 5.80 -12.18
C THR A 408 -26.15 6.96 -13.17
N GLU A 409 -27.34 7.53 -13.24
CA GLU A 409 -27.62 8.68 -14.10
C GLU A 409 -26.84 9.94 -13.68
N GLY A 410 -26.76 10.19 -12.37
CA GLY A 410 -26.15 11.40 -11.83
C GLY A 410 -24.62 11.37 -11.81
N VAL A 411 -24.00 10.21 -11.61
CA VAL A 411 -22.55 10.10 -11.37
C VAL A 411 -21.85 9.26 -12.43
N GLU A 412 -22.40 8.10 -12.79
CA GLU A 412 -21.75 7.18 -13.74
C GLU A 412 -21.80 7.72 -15.17
N TRP A 413 -22.96 8.23 -15.63
CA TRP A 413 -23.10 8.73 -17.01
C TRP A 413 -22.18 9.92 -17.34
N PRO A 414 -22.04 10.95 -16.49
CA PRO A 414 -21.08 12.03 -16.73
C PRO A 414 -19.63 11.56 -16.87
N LEU A 415 -19.23 10.56 -16.07
CA LEU A 415 -17.86 10.04 -16.07
C LEU A 415 -17.59 9.15 -17.29
N ARG A 416 -18.56 8.33 -17.69
CA ARG A 416 -18.41 7.39 -18.82
C ARG A 416 -18.64 8.04 -20.19
N PHE A 417 -19.53 9.02 -20.29
CA PHE A 417 -19.97 9.62 -21.56
C PHE A 417 -19.82 11.15 -21.59
N PRO A 418 -18.62 11.71 -21.33
CA PRO A 418 -18.43 13.17 -21.30
C PRO A 418 -18.74 13.86 -22.64
N GLU A 419 -18.55 13.17 -23.77
CA GLU A 419 -18.83 13.70 -25.11
C GLU A 419 -20.32 14.01 -25.33
N VAL A 420 -21.20 13.16 -24.77
CA VAL A 420 -22.66 13.32 -24.90
C VAL A 420 -23.11 14.57 -24.13
N TYR A 421 -22.59 14.76 -22.92
CA TYR A 421 -22.85 15.96 -22.12
C TYR A 421 -22.33 17.23 -22.80
N ALA A 422 -21.15 17.16 -23.44
CA ALA A 422 -20.58 18.28 -24.19
C ALA A 422 -21.46 18.71 -25.38
N ASN A 423 -22.05 17.74 -26.10
CA ASN A 423 -22.94 18.00 -27.23
C ASN A 423 -24.26 18.64 -26.79
N VAL A 424 -24.82 18.18 -25.66
CA VAL A 424 -26.08 18.68 -25.10
C VAL A 424 -25.88 20.00 -24.33
N LYS A 425 -24.62 20.37 -24.02
CA LYS A 425 -24.27 21.51 -23.16
C LYS A 425 -24.95 21.42 -21.78
N ALA A 426 -25.14 20.20 -21.30
CA ALA A 426 -25.61 19.95 -19.95
C ALA A 426 -24.41 19.94 -18.99
N GLU A 427 -24.51 20.64 -17.87
CA GLU A 427 -23.52 20.54 -16.80
C GLU A 427 -23.82 19.30 -15.95
N PRO A 428 -22.82 18.44 -15.68
CA PRO A 428 -23.01 17.33 -14.77
C PRO A 428 -23.21 17.85 -13.34
N PRO A 429 -23.92 17.10 -12.48
CA PRO A 429 -24.09 17.49 -11.09
C PRO A 429 -22.72 17.50 -10.38
N ARG A 430 -22.42 18.58 -9.66
CA ARG A 430 -21.12 18.72 -8.98
C ARG A 430 -21.07 17.96 -7.67
N GLY A 431 -22.22 17.82 -7.03
CA GLY A 431 -22.34 17.14 -5.76
C GLY A 431 -23.66 16.41 -5.57
N VAL A 432 -23.57 15.30 -4.84
CA VAL A 432 -24.69 14.45 -4.45
C VAL A 432 -24.77 14.38 -2.92
N LEU A 433 -25.94 14.66 -2.35
CA LEU A 433 -26.20 14.53 -0.92
C LEU A 433 -27.11 13.33 -0.65
N LEU A 434 -26.62 12.35 0.11
CA LEU A 434 -27.36 11.20 0.61
C LEU A 434 -27.96 11.51 1.99
N SER A 435 -29.28 11.70 2.04
CA SER A 435 -30.07 11.92 3.26
C SER A 435 -30.91 10.69 3.61
N GLY A 436 -31.39 10.57 4.85
CA GLY A 436 -32.11 9.38 5.35
C GLY A 436 -31.67 8.91 6.74
N PRO A 437 -32.35 7.92 7.33
CA PRO A 437 -32.11 7.48 8.70
C PRO A 437 -30.75 6.78 8.86
N PRO A 438 -30.21 6.70 10.09
CA PRO A 438 -29.00 5.95 10.36
C PRO A 438 -29.20 4.46 10.03
N GLY A 439 -28.16 3.80 9.53
CA GLY A 439 -28.21 2.37 9.18
C GLY A 439 -28.88 2.05 7.83
N SER A 440 -29.18 3.06 7.02
CA SER A 440 -29.69 2.92 5.63
C SER A 440 -28.62 2.59 4.58
N GLY A 441 -27.36 2.40 4.98
CA GLY A 441 -26.29 1.97 4.05
C GLY A 441 -25.69 3.07 3.17
N LYS A 442 -25.83 4.37 3.52
CA LYS A 442 -25.24 5.52 2.79
C LYS A 442 -23.76 5.31 2.44
N THR A 443 -22.96 4.91 3.42
CA THR A 443 -21.52 4.65 3.26
C THR A 443 -21.25 3.46 2.34
N LEU A 444 -22.12 2.44 2.34
CA LEU A 444 -22.01 1.27 1.45
C LEU A 444 -22.32 1.64 0.00
N ILE A 445 -23.38 2.43 -0.23
CA ILE A 445 -23.74 2.93 -1.57
C ILE A 445 -22.62 3.78 -2.16
N ALA A 446 -22.03 4.68 -1.36
CA ALA A 446 -20.91 5.50 -1.79
C ALA A 446 -19.70 4.65 -2.26
N ARG A 447 -19.38 3.58 -1.53
CA ARG A 447 -18.31 2.64 -1.89
C ARG A 447 -18.66 1.83 -3.13
N ALA A 448 -19.88 1.32 -3.26
CA ALA A 448 -20.29 0.58 -4.45
C ALA A 448 -20.27 1.44 -5.72
N LEU A 449 -20.72 2.69 -5.61
CA LEU A 449 -20.69 3.65 -6.72
C LEU A 449 -19.27 3.94 -7.19
N ALA A 450 -18.32 4.11 -6.26
CA ALA A 450 -16.92 4.35 -6.63
C ALA A 450 -16.28 3.16 -7.36
N ASN A 451 -16.59 1.93 -6.92
CA ASN A 451 -16.14 0.72 -7.60
C ASN A 451 -16.72 0.62 -9.02
N GLN A 452 -18.03 0.88 -9.17
CA GLN A 452 -18.71 0.83 -10.47
C GLN A 452 -18.15 1.86 -11.46
N CYS A 453 -17.83 3.06 -10.98
CA CYS A 453 -17.26 4.12 -11.80
C CYS A 453 -15.76 3.91 -12.09
N GLU A 454 -15.14 2.85 -11.55
CA GLU A 454 -13.68 2.63 -11.56
C GLU A 454 -12.90 3.89 -11.13
N ALA A 455 -13.48 4.66 -10.21
CA ALA A 455 -12.96 5.95 -9.79
C ALA A 455 -12.23 5.85 -8.45
N SER A 456 -11.23 6.71 -8.27
CA SER A 456 -10.54 6.87 -6.99
C SER A 456 -11.54 7.26 -5.89
N PHE A 457 -11.56 6.57 -4.74
CA PHE A 457 -12.48 6.88 -3.63
C PHE A 457 -11.74 7.51 -2.46
N ILE A 458 -12.11 8.74 -2.09
CA ILE A 458 -11.56 9.42 -0.92
C ILE A 458 -12.65 9.53 0.13
N SER A 459 -12.56 8.73 1.21
CA SER A 459 -13.52 8.77 2.32
C SER A 459 -13.01 9.66 3.44
N ILE A 460 -13.83 10.61 3.88
CA ILE A 460 -13.52 11.52 4.97
C ILE A 460 -14.68 11.52 5.95
N LYS A 461 -14.39 11.20 7.22
CA LYS A 461 -15.36 11.32 8.30
C LYS A 461 -15.29 12.73 8.89
N GLY A 462 -16.42 13.37 9.15
CA GLY A 462 -16.44 14.73 9.67
C GLY A 462 -15.57 14.99 10.91
N PRO A 463 -15.61 14.13 11.95
CA PRO A 463 -14.73 14.26 13.12
C PRO A 463 -13.23 14.12 12.84
N GLU A 464 -12.86 13.45 11.74
CA GLU A 464 -11.48 13.17 11.37
C GLU A 464 -10.76 14.42 10.87
N LEU A 465 -11.45 15.30 10.15
CA LEU A 465 -10.88 16.59 9.71
C LEU A 465 -10.61 17.53 10.88
N LEU A 466 -11.46 17.51 11.91
CA LEU A 466 -11.33 18.35 13.09
C LEU A 466 -10.17 17.89 13.99
N SER A 467 -9.91 16.59 14.04
CA SER A 467 -8.91 15.98 14.94
C SER A 467 -7.52 15.89 14.32
N LYS A 468 -7.40 15.55 13.02
CA LYS A 468 -6.10 15.45 12.33
C LYS A 468 -5.42 16.81 12.14
N TRP A 469 -6.20 17.88 12.03
CA TRP A 469 -5.73 19.21 11.67
C TRP A 469 -6.11 20.24 12.75
N VAL A 470 -5.52 20.11 13.94
CA VAL A 470 -5.73 21.04 15.06
C VAL A 470 -5.28 22.44 14.63
N GLY A 471 -6.24 23.35 14.42
CA GLY A 471 -6.00 24.74 14.05
C GLY A 471 -5.90 25.04 12.54
N GLU A 472 -5.91 24.03 11.66
CA GLU A 472 -5.78 24.21 10.20
C GLU A 472 -6.73 23.32 9.37
N ALA A 473 -7.92 23.00 9.87
CA ALA A 473 -8.91 22.18 9.16
C ALA A 473 -9.24 22.68 7.73
N GLU A 474 -9.15 23.99 7.49
CA GLU A 474 -9.29 24.60 6.15
C GLU A 474 -8.21 24.13 5.17
N LYS A 475 -6.95 24.02 5.61
CA LYS A 475 -5.86 23.52 4.76
C LYS A 475 -6.06 22.05 4.44
N GLY A 476 -6.53 21.27 5.40
CA GLY A 476 -6.88 19.86 5.20
C GLY A 476 -7.90 19.67 4.08
N ILE A 477 -8.98 20.48 4.05
CA ILE A 477 -9.96 20.45 2.96
C ILE A 477 -9.31 20.82 1.63
N ARG A 478 -8.50 21.87 1.56
CA ARG A 478 -7.81 22.26 0.33
C ARG A 478 -6.89 21.15 -0.19
N GLU A 479 -6.20 20.46 0.71
CA GLU A 479 -5.35 19.34 0.35
C GLU A 479 -6.16 18.16 -0.18
N VAL A 480 -7.27 17.80 0.47
CA VAL A 480 -8.20 16.76 -0.01
C VAL A 480 -8.63 17.03 -1.45
N PHE A 481 -9.14 18.23 -1.73
CA PHE A 481 -9.62 18.58 -3.07
C PHE A 481 -8.46 18.61 -4.08
N ARG A 482 -7.27 19.06 -3.69
CA ARG A 482 -6.07 18.98 -4.51
C ARG A 482 -5.70 17.53 -4.85
N HIS A 483 -5.72 16.63 -3.87
CA HIS A 483 -5.45 15.21 -4.08
C HIS A 483 -6.50 14.56 -4.98
N ALA A 484 -7.78 14.89 -4.79
CA ALA A 484 -8.87 14.43 -5.65
C ALA A 484 -8.69 14.87 -7.11
N LYS A 485 -8.31 16.15 -7.34
CA LYS A 485 -8.01 16.67 -8.69
C LYS A 485 -6.83 15.95 -9.35
N GLN A 486 -5.80 15.58 -8.59
CA GLN A 486 -4.66 14.81 -9.12
C GLN A 486 -5.02 13.34 -9.39
N ALA A 487 -5.99 12.80 -8.66
CA ALA A 487 -6.47 11.42 -8.74
C ALA A 487 -7.69 11.25 -9.67
N ALA A 488 -8.08 12.29 -10.41
CA ALA A 488 -9.23 12.26 -11.31
C ALA A 488 -9.13 11.14 -12.37
N PRO A 489 -10.21 10.38 -12.63
CA PRO A 489 -11.56 10.51 -12.06
C PRO A 489 -11.64 10.07 -10.59
N CYS A 490 -12.26 10.89 -9.73
CA CYS A 490 -12.27 10.71 -8.28
C CYS A 490 -13.61 11.09 -7.65
N ILE A 491 -14.07 10.28 -6.69
CA ILE A 491 -15.24 10.57 -5.84
C ILE A 491 -14.75 10.91 -4.43
N ILE A 492 -15.09 12.11 -3.96
CA ILE A 492 -14.84 12.54 -2.58
C ILE A 492 -16.09 12.25 -1.76
N PHE A 493 -16.00 11.39 -0.75
CA PHE A 493 -17.10 11.05 0.14
C PHE A 493 -16.93 11.69 1.52
N PHE A 494 -17.83 12.61 1.88
CA PHE A 494 -17.94 13.19 3.21
C PHE A 494 -19.02 12.46 4.02
N ASP A 495 -18.60 11.66 4.99
CA ASP A 495 -19.51 11.03 5.95
C ASP A 495 -19.78 11.98 7.13
N GLU A 496 -21.01 11.99 7.62
CA GLU A 496 -21.48 12.88 8.70
C GLU A 496 -21.17 14.36 8.43
N ILE A 497 -21.54 14.87 7.24
CA ILE A 497 -21.29 16.26 6.85
C ILE A 497 -21.96 17.28 7.78
N ASP A 498 -23.01 16.88 8.50
CA ASP A 498 -23.68 17.69 9.52
C ASP A 498 -22.77 18.05 10.71
N SER A 499 -21.74 17.24 10.98
CA SER A 499 -20.72 17.56 11.98
C SER A 499 -19.74 18.65 11.50
N LEU A 500 -19.49 18.74 10.19
CA LEU A 500 -18.61 19.75 9.57
C LEU A 500 -19.35 21.06 9.29
N ALA A 501 -20.64 20.97 8.91
CA ALA A 501 -21.42 22.09 8.41
C ALA A 501 -22.80 22.23 9.09
N PRO A 502 -22.86 22.45 10.42
CA PRO A 502 -24.12 22.65 11.12
C PRO A 502 -24.76 24.01 10.75
N ARG A 503 -26.10 24.07 10.78
CA ARG A 503 -26.88 25.30 10.53
C ARG A 503 -26.40 26.45 11.39
N ARG A 504 -26.26 27.62 10.78
CA ARG A 504 -25.93 28.89 11.43
C ARG A 504 -27.06 29.29 12.39
N SER A 505 -26.91 28.94 13.66
CA SER A 505 -27.72 29.48 14.76
C SER A 505 -26.81 30.32 15.63
N GLY A 506 -27.24 31.56 15.91
CA GLY A 506 -26.41 32.56 16.57
C GLY A 506 -26.00 32.17 17.97
N ASP A 507 -24.74 31.84 18.16
CA ASP A 507 -23.96 32.13 19.36
C ASP A 507 -22.45 32.03 19.05
N THR A 508 -21.67 32.63 19.92
CA THR A 508 -20.36 33.26 19.74
C THR A 508 -19.17 32.27 19.58
N ASP A 509 -19.42 30.95 19.64
CA ASP A 509 -18.39 29.89 19.68
C ASP A 509 -18.08 29.19 18.33
N ARG A 510 -18.65 29.65 17.20
CA ARG A 510 -18.57 28.95 15.89
C ARG A 510 -17.65 29.56 14.83
N ASN A 511 -16.77 30.49 15.18
CA ASN A 511 -15.86 31.10 14.20
C ASN A 511 -14.95 30.06 13.49
N PHE A 512 -14.61 28.95 14.17
CA PHE A 512 -13.82 27.86 13.58
C PHE A 512 -14.58 27.06 12.51
N SER A 513 -15.83 26.67 12.77
CA SER A 513 -16.63 25.90 11.79
C SER A 513 -17.01 26.73 10.56
N ASN A 514 -17.17 28.06 10.73
CA ASN A 514 -17.54 28.95 9.63
C ASN A 514 -16.45 29.05 8.56
N GLY A 515 -15.17 29.05 8.95
CA GLY A 515 -14.04 29.05 8.03
C GLY A 515 -13.95 27.76 7.20
N VAL A 516 -14.17 26.62 7.86
CA VAL A 516 -14.22 25.29 7.22
C VAL A 516 -15.36 25.21 6.19
N ILE A 517 -16.57 25.69 6.52
CA ILE A 517 -17.70 25.73 5.58
C ILE A 517 -17.38 26.65 4.40
N ALA A 518 -16.85 27.84 4.66
CA ALA A 518 -16.50 28.78 3.59
C ALA A 518 -15.44 28.20 2.63
N GLN A 519 -14.44 27.50 3.16
CA GLN A 519 -13.44 26.81 2.35
C GLN A 519 -14.06 25.68 1.53
N LEU A 520 -14.91 24.83 2.13
CA LEU A 520 -15.60 23.75 1.41
C LEU A 520 -16.44 24.29 0.24
N LEU A 521 -17.18 25.38 0.47
CA LEU A 521 -17.96 26.04 -0.58
C LEU A 521 -17.08 26.60 -1.70
N THR A 522 -15.95 27.20 -1.34
CA THR A 522 -14.98 27.74 -2.31
C THR A 522 -14.38 26.64 -3.16
N GLU A 523 -14.03 25.49 -2.56
CA GLU A 523 -13.50 24.34 -3.30
C GLU A 523 -14.56 23.69 -4.20
N MET A 524 -15.81 23.54 -3.74
CA MET A 524 -16.92 23.01 -4.55
C MET A 524 -17.26 23.93 -5.74
N ASP A 525 -17.33 25.24 -5.51
CA ASP A 525 -17.57 26.22 -6.56
C ASP A 525 -16.39 26.25 -7.56
N GLY A 526 -15.17 25.95 -7.09
CA GLY A 526 -13.93 25.85 -7.85
C GLY A 526 -13.66 24.50 -8.55
N ILE A 527 -14.55 23.51 -8.42
CA ILE A 527 -14.54 22.33 -9.29
C ILE A 527 -15.25 22.69 -10.58
N GLU A 528 -14.51 22.81 -11.68
CA GLU A 528 -15.13 22.85 -13.01
C GLU A 528 -15.62 21.44 -13.37
N GLY A 529 -16.83 21.31 -13.95
CA GLY A 529 -17.43 20.02 -14.31
C GLY A 529 -16.63 19.16 -15.31
N ARG A 530 -15.46 19.64 -15.75
CA ARG A 530 -14.50 18.94 -16.61
C ARG A 530 -13.36 18.26 -15.86
N GLU A 531 -13.18 18.55 -14.57
CA GLU A 531 -12.09 17.97 -13.77
C GLU A 531 -12.35 16.52 -13.34
N GLY A 532 -13.52 15.94 -13.63
CA GLY A 532 -13.84 14.54 -13.33
C GLY A 532 -13.88 14.22 -11.83
N VAL A 533 -14.08 15.25 -10.99
CA VAL A 533 -14.21 15.13 -9.53
C VAL A 533 -15.67 15.33 -9.15
N ILE A 534 -16.22 14.38 -8.39
CA ILE A 534 -17.60 14.43 -7.89
C ILE A 534 -17.60 14.38 -6.37
N VAL A 535 -18.37 15.27 -5.74
CA VAL A 535 -18.48 15.34 -4.27
C VAL A 535 -19.73 14.62 -3.80
N LEU A 536 -19.59 13.53 -3.05
CA LEU A 536 -20.68 12.82 -2.41
C LEU A 536 -20.67 13.12 -0.91
N ALA A 537 -21.82 13.45 -0.32
CA ALA A 537 -21.92 13.67 1.11
C ALA A 537 -23.04 12.82 1.71
N ALA A 538 -22.86 12.31 2.91
CA ALA A 538 -23.88 11.60 3.66
C ALA A 538 -24.26 12.36 4.93
N THR A 539 -25.56 12.39 5.22
CA THR A 539 -26.11 12.92 6.46
C THR A 539 -27.25 12.05 6.96
N ASN A 540 -27.35 11.95 8.28
CA ASN A 540 -28.52 11.37 8.94
C ASN A 540 -29.61 12.40 9.21
N ARG A 541 -29.25 13.69 9.17
CA ARG A 541 -30.08 14.83 9.60
C ARG A 541 -29.95 15.98 8.61
N SER A 542 -30.72 15.94 7.53
CA SER A 542 -30.71 17.00 6.52
C SER A 542 -31.13 18.37 7.07
N GLU A 543 -31.95 18.38 8.13
CA GLU A 543 -32.39 19.60 8.79
C GLU A 543 -31.27 20.35 9.53
N LEU A 544 -30.16 19.69 9.85
CA LEU A 544 -29.02 20.30 10.55
C LEU A 544 -28.00 20.93 9.61
N ILE A 545 -28.08 20.71 8.30
CA ILE A 545 -27.09 21.22 7.34
C ILE A 545 -27.36 22.69 6.99
N ASP A 546 -26.28 23.48 6.81
CA ASP A 546 -26.36 24.84 6.27
C ASP A 546 -27.04 24.85 4.88
N PRO A 547 -28.17 25.57 4.70
CA PRO A 547 -28.85 25.70 3.40
C PRO A 547 -27.96 26.23 2.27
N ALA A 548 -26.82 26.86 2.57
CA ALA A 548 -25.84 27.26 1.58
C ALA A 548 -25.30 26.08 0.76
N LEU A 549 -25.18 24.89 1.34
CA LEU A 549 -24.69 23.68 0.66
C LEU A 549 -25.72 23.11 -0.33
N LEU A 550 -27.02 23.33 -0.09
CA LEU A 550 -28.13 22.85 -0.92
C LEU A 550 -28.45 23.77 -2.11
N ARG A 551 -27.66 24.83 -2.32
CA ARG A 551 -27.89 25.75 -3.44
C ARG A 551 -27.41 25.12 -4.76
N PRO A 552 -28.06 25.42 -5.89
CA PRO A 552 -27.61 24.98 -7.20
C PRO A 552 -26.15 25.36 -7.47
N GLY A 553 -25.40 24.45 -8.08
CA GLY A 553 -23.95 24.51 -8.29
C GLY A 553 -23.12 23.82 -7.20
N ARG A 554 -23.75 23.16 -6.23
CA ARG A 554 -23.09 22.48 -5.09
C ARG A 554 -23.64 21.07 -4.94
N PHE A 555 -24.54 20.83 -3.99
CA PHE A 555 -25.30 19.57 -3.94
C PHE A 555 -26.55 19.70 -4.82
N ASP A 556 -26.36 19.43 -6.10
CA ASP A 556 -27.41 19.51 -7.12
C ASP A 556 -28.39 18.34 -7.03
N LEU A 557 -27.90 17.17 -6.61
CA LEU A 557 -28.70 15.96 -6.45
C LEU A 557 -28.83 15.60 -4.98
N VAL A 558 -30.05 15.67 -4.44
CA VAL A 558 -30.35 15.19 -3.08
C VAL A 558 -31.11 13.88 -3.21
N VAL A 559 -30.52 12.80 -2.70
CA VAL A 559 -31.12 11.47 -2.68
C VAL A 559 -31.52 11.15 -1.24
N GLU A 560 -32.81 10.98 -1.02
CA GLU A 560 -33.36 10.55 0.26
C GLU A 560 -33.51 9.03 0.28
N LEU A 561 -32.94 8.41 1.30
CA LEU A 561 -33.06 6.99 1.59
C LEU A 561 -34.14 6.80 2.66
N ASP A 562 -35.14 5.98 2.35
CA ASP A 562 -36.19 5.60 3.28
C ASP A 562 -35.87 4.27 3.99
N TYR A 563 -36.72 3.87 4.93
CA TYR A 563 -36.68 2.52 5.49
C TYR A 563 -37.06 1.49 4.40
N PRO A 564 -36.37 0.34 4.34
CA PRO A 564 -36.56 -0.61 3.27
C PRO A 564 -37.94 -1.26 3.30
N ASN A 565 -38.55 -1.41 2.13
CA ASN A 565 -39.80 -2.13 1.93
C ASN A 565 -39.62 -3.65 2.12
N GLU A 566 -40.72 -4.42 2.17
CA GLU A 566 -40.64 -5.87 2.39
C GLU A 566 -39.80 -6.59 1.33
N GLU A 567 -39.98 -6.24 0.06
CA GLU A 567 -39.18 -6.77 -1.05
C GLU A 567 -37.69 -6.40 -0.93
N GLU A 568 -37.40 -5.17 -0.51
CA GLU A 568 -36.02 -4.71 -0.29
C GLU A 568 -35.38 -5.41 0.91
N ARG A 569 -36.12 -5.60 2.01
CA ARG A 569 -35.66 -6.36 3.17
C ARG A 569 -35.34 -7.81 2.79
N ARG A 570 -36.18 -8.44 1.96
CA ARG A 570 -35.90 -9.78 1.41
C ARG A 570 -34.58 -9.78 0.63
N ALA A 571 -34.35 -8.79 -0.23
CA ALA A 571 -33.09 -8.67 -0.98
C ALA A 571 -31.88 -8.47 -0.04
N ILE A 572 -32.01 -7.61 0.98
CA ILE A 572 -30.97 -7.37 1.99
C ILE A 572 -30.66 -8.66 2.76
N PHE A 573 -31.68 -9.43 3.16
CA PHE A 573 -31.50 -10.74 3.78
C PHE A 573 -30.77 -11.70 2.83
N ALA A 574 -31.13 -11.76 1.55
CA ALA A 574 -30.47 -12.63 0.57
C ALA A 574 -28.97 -12.33 0.45
N VAL A 575 -28.58 -11.05 0.48
CA VAL A 575 -27.18 -10.64 0.46
C VAL A 575 -26.46 -11.07 1.74
N HIS A 576 -26.99 -10.73 2.93
CA HIS A 576 -26.34 -11.04 4.21
C HIS A 576 -26.35 -12.52 4.59
N THR A 577 -27.19 -13.33 3.92
CA THR A 577 -27.25 -14.79 4.09
C THR A 577 -26.37 -15.54 3.10
N ARG A 578 -25.87 -14.88 2.05
CA ARG A 578 -24.94 -15.46 1.07
C ARG A 578 -23.69 -15.98 1.80
N GLY A 579 -23.38 -17.26 1.58
CA GLY A 579 -22.21 -17.93 2.17
C GLY A 579 -22.39 -18.42 3.63
N LYS A 580 -23.55 -18.21 4.26
CA LYS A 580 -23.86 -18.77 5.59
C LYS A 580 -24.53 -20.13 5.45
N ALA A 581 -24.19 -21.05 6.34
CA ALA A 581 -24.86 -22.35 6.42
C ALA A 581 -26.22 -22.18 7.09
N ILE A 582 -27.26 -21.97 6.30
CA ILE A 582 -28.63 -21.78 6.76
C ILE A 582 -29.42 -23.07 6.51
N ALA A 583 -30.27 -23.43 7.46
CA ALA A 583 -31.13 -24.60 7.31
C ALA A 583 -32.24 -24.34 6.28
N ALA A 584 -32.67 -25.38 5.57
CA ALA A 584 -33.61 -25.27 4.45
C ALA A 584 -35.04 -24.86 4.87
N ASP A 585 -35.32 -24.89 6.17
CA ASP A 585 -36.56 -24.46 6.81
C ASP A 585 -36.64 -22.94 7.02
N VAL A 586 -35.56 -22.19 6.80
CA VAL A 586 -35.57 -20.72 6.88
C VAL A 586 -35.97 -20.13 5.53
N THR A 587 -37.14 -19.51 5.48
CA THR A 587 -37.58 -18.73 4.31
C THR A 587 -37.27 -17.24 4.49
N LEU A 588 -36.76 -16.60 3.43
CA LEU A 588 -36.38 -15.17 3.50
C LEU A 588 -37.61 -14.27 3.52
N GLU A 589 -38.72 -14.74 2.97
CA GLU A 589 -40.02 -14.09 2.96
C GLU A 589 -40.57 -13.93 4.39
N GLU A 590 -40.53 -14.99 5.19
CA GLU A 590 -40.97 -14.94 6.59
C GLU A 590 -40.11 -13.99 7.41
N LEU A 591 -38.79 -13.99 7.21
CA LEU A 591 -37.90 -13.05 7.88
C LEU A 591 -38.21 -11.59 7.50
N ALA A 592 -38.44 -11.30 6.23
CA ALA A 592 -38.73 -9.95 5.74
C ALA A 592 -40.05 -9.39 6.29
N SER A 593 -41.07 -10.23 6.46
CA SER A 593 -42.36 -9.86 7.06
C SER A 593 -42.26 -9.59 8.57
N LEU A 594 -41.46 -10.38 9.30
CA LEU A 594 -41.28 -10.24 10.75
C LEU A 594 -40.44 -9.01 11.16
N THR A 595 -39.64 -8.46 10.24
CA THR A 595 -38.74 -7.33 10.47
C THR A 595 -39.22 -6.03 9.84
N ALA A 596 -40.52 -5.74 9.88
CA ALA A 596 -41.07 -4.47 9.43
C ALA A 596 -40.42 -3.28 10.17
N GLY A 597 -40.10 -2.20 9.43
CA GLY A 597 -39.52 -0.97 9.97
C GLY A 597 -38.05 -1.07 10.41
N ARG A 598 -37.36 -2.16 10.08
CA ARG A 598 -35.93 -2.35 10.40
C ARG A 598 -35.03 -1.79 9.31
N SER A 599 -33.91 -1.18 9.70
CA SER A 599 -32.90 -0.68 8.77
C SER A 599 -32.04 -1.82 8.21
N GLY A 600 -31.24 -1.55 7.17
CA GLY A 600 -30.29 -2.52 6.63
C GLY A 600 -29.26 -2.97 7.67
N ALA A 601 -28.76 -2.03 8.47
CA ALA A 601 -27.83 -2.33 9.57
C ALA A 601 -28.46 -3.22 10.66
N ASP A 602 -29.76 -3.07 10.93
CA ASP A 602 -30.47 -3.93 11.88
C ASP A 602 -30.61 -5.36 11.35
N ILE A 603 -30.91 -5.51 10.07
CA ILE A 603 -30.99 -6.81 9.40
C ILE A 603 -29.63 -7.52 9.43
N GLU A 604 -28.54 -6.79 9.16
CA GLU A 604 -27.18 -7.31 9.32
C GLU A 604 -26.93 -7.78 10.77
N ALA A 605 -27.31 -6.96 11.75
CA ALA A 605 -27.16 -7.28 13.17
C ALA A 605 -27.96 -8.52 13.58
N ILE A 606 -29.19 -8.68 13.09
CA ILE A 606 -30.01 -9.89 13.30
C ILE A 606 -29.31 -11.11 12.70
N CYS A 607 -28.82 -11.03 11.47
CA CYS A 607 -28.11 -12.13 10.82
C CYS A 607 -26.81 -12.51 11.54
N ARG A 608 -26.05 -11.52 12.02
CA ARG A 608 -24.82 -11.75 12.81
C ARG A 608 -25.15 -12.37 14.16
N ARG A 609 -26.21 -11.90 14.83
CA ARG A 609 -26.66 -12.42 16.13
C ARG A 609 -27.17 -13.86 16.02
N ALA A 610 -27.98 -14.17 15.01
CA ALA A 610 -28.46 -15.52 14.74
C ALA A 610 -27.28 -16.50 14.54
N ALA A 611 -26.25 -16.10 13.78
CA ALA A 611 -25.04 -16.90 13.60
C ALA A 611 -24.28 -17.13 14.92
N LEU A 612 -24.15 -16.10 15.78
CA LEU A 612 -23.51 -16.22 17.10
C LEU A 612 -24.30 -17.13 18.05
N LEU A 613 -25.64 -17.07 18.03
CA LEU A 613 -26.49 -17.96 18.81
C LEU A 613 -26.32 -19.41 18.37
N ALA A 614 -26.31 -19.66 17.05
CA ALA A 614 -26.04 -20.98 16.49
C ALA A 614 -24.65 -21.50 16.90
N LEU A 615 -23.61 -20.65 16.82
CA LEU A 615 -22.26 -20.99 17.25
C LEU A 615 -22.20 -21.32 18.74
N ARG A 616 -22.88 -20.53 19.58
CA ARG A 616 -22.93 -20.76 21.03
C ARG A 616 -23.58 -22.11 21.34
N GLU A 617 -24.69 -22.45 20.70
CA GLU A 617 -25.35 -23.74 20.86
C GLU A 617 -24.47 -24.91 20.40
N TRP A 618 -23.73 -24.72 19.31
CA TRP A 618 -22.84 -25.76 18.76
C TRP A 618 -21.57 -25.98 19.59
N ILE A 619 -20.98 -24.90 20.12
CA ILE A 619 -19.66 -24.92 20.79
C ILE A 619 -19.79 -25.15 22.30
N ALA A 620 -20.79 -24.58 22.97
CA ALA A 620 -20.97 -24.71 24.42
C ALA A 620 -20.94 -26.16 24.93
N PRO A 621 -21.65 -27.14 24.33
CA PRO A 621 -21.57 -28.53 24.78
C PRO A 621 -20.19 -29.16 24.54
N LYS A 622 -19.48 -28.78 23.47
CA LYS A 622 -18.12 -29.28 23.19
C LYS A 622 -17.10 -28.79 24.22
N ILE A 623 -17.17 -27.52 24.61
CA ILE A 623 -16.29 -26.95 25.65
C ILE A 623 -16.61 -27.56 27.03
N ALA A 624 -17.89 -27.78 27.34
CA ALA A 624 -18.29 -28.43 28.59
C ALA A 624 -17.76 -29.87 28.68
N MET A 625 -17.81 -30.63 27.58
CA MET A 625 -17.23 -31.98 27.51
C MET A 625 -15.71 -32.00 27.68
N THR A 626 -14.98 -31.04 27.10
CA THR A 626 -13.51 -30.94 27.27
C THR A 626 -13.09 -30.59 28.70
N ARG A 627 -13.90 -29.82 29.45
CA ARG A 627 -13.60 -29.50 30.86
C ARG A 627 -13.82 -30.67 31.83
N VAL A 628 -14.81 -31.53 31.57
CA VAL A 628 -15.11 -32.67 32.45
C VAL A 628 -14.03 -33.76 32.35
N GLN A 629 -13.40 -33.93 31.18
CA GLN A 629 -12.34 -34.94 31.00
C GLN A 629 -11.01 -34.60 31.69
N VAL A 630 -10.75 -33.34 32.04
CA VAL A 630 -9.49 -32.94 32.70
C VAL A 630 -9.55 -33.13 34.22
N THR A 631 -10.74 -33.26 34.81
CA THR A 631 -10.93 -33.37 36.26
C THR A 631 -10.97 -34.81 36.81
N GLU A 632 -10.97 -35.85 35.96
CA GLU A 632 -11.06 -37.25 36.42
C GLU A 632 -9.72 -38.02 36.44
N THR A 633 -8.57 -37.37 36.23
CA THR A 633 -7.26 -38.07 36.14
C THR A 633 -6.22 -37.68 37.19
N THR A 634 -6.62 -37.19 38.36
CA THR A 634 -5.69 -37.01 39.49
C THR A 634 -6.38 -37.33 40.81
N GLU A 635 -5.72 -38.19 41.61
CA GLU A 635 -6.07 -38.71 42.96
C GLU A 635 -6.90 -40.02 42.89
N GLU A 636 -6.47 -41.22 43.30
CA GLU A 636 -5.40 -41.73 44.17
C GLU A 636 -5.10 -43.21 43.84
N GLY A 637 -3.91 -43.69 44.19
CA GLY A 637 -3.40 -45.01 43.81
C GLY A 637 -3.56 -46.17 44.82
N ASN A 638 -3.18 -47.35 44.30
CA ASN A 638 -2.56 -48.51 44.96
C ASN A 638 -3.45 -49.58 45.66
N THR A 639 -3.59 -50.79 45.06
CA THR A 639 -2.76 -51.99 45.35
C THR A 639 -3.29 -53.33 44.73
N THR A 640 -2.33 -54.10 44.17
CA THR A 640 -2.17 -55.58 44.10
C THR A 640 -3.00 -56.53 43.20
N ASN A 641 -2.24 -57.19 42.30
CA ASN A 641 -2.19 -58.61 41.89
C ASN A 641 -3.32 -59.30 41.09
N GLY A 642 -2.94 -59.93 39.96
CA GLY A 642 -3.64 -61.11 39.40
C GLY A 642 -3.50 -61.31 37.88
N GLN A 643 -2.96 -62.46 37.49
CA GLN A 643 -2.62 -62.95 36.14
C GLN A 643 -3.75 -63.07 35.09
N GLU A 644 -3.30 -62.98 33.83
CA GLU A 644 -3.67 -63.77 32.63
C GLU A 644 -4.85 -63.41 31.69
N SER A 645 -4.47 -63.36 30.40
CA SER A 645 -5.14 -63.82 29.18
C SER A 645 -5.87 -62.82 28.26
N GLU A 646 -5.56 -62.99 26.97
CA GLU A 646 -5.93 -62.23 25.78
C GLU A 646 -7.39 -62.47 25.33
N THR A 647 -8.09 -61.44 24.85
CA THR A 647 -8.61 -61.30 23.46
C THR A 647 -9.53 -60.07 23.32
N PRO A 648 -9.67 -59.49 22.11
CA PRO A 648 -10.34 -58.22 21.85
C PRO A 648 -11.82 -58.41 21.48
N GLU A 649 -12.56 -57.29 21.33
CA GLU A 649 -14.01 -57.14 21.01
C GLU A 649 -14.87 -56.98 22.28
N GLU A 650 -15.74 -55.99 22.45
CA GLU A 650 -16.60 -55.30 21.48
C GLU A 650 -16.63 -53.78 21.75
N HIS A 651 -16.53 -53.01 20.66
CA HIS A 651 -16.95 -51.61 20.67
C HIS A 651 -18.45 -51.54 20.96
N ALA A 652 -18.80 -51.19 22.21
CA ALA A 652 -20.13 -50.70 22.53
C ALA A 652 -20.39 -49.46 21.66
N SER A 653 -21.21 -49.67 20.64
CA SER A 653 -21.58 -48.70 19.64
C SER A 653 -22.35 -47.58 20.35
N LEU A 654 -21.68 -46.44 20.52
CA LEU A 654 -22.35 -45.17 20.78
C LEU A 654 -23.42 -45.00 19.69
N PRO A 655 -24.67 -44.66 20.02
CA PRO A 655 -25.68 -44.40 19.01
C PRO A 655 -25.14 -43.29 18.10
N ALA A 656 -25.08 -43.57 16.80
CA ALA A 656 -24.65 -42.64 15.78
C ALA A 656 -25.46 -41.35 15.92
N GLN A 657 -24.85 -40.31 16.51
CA GLN A 657 -25.42 -38.98 16.42
C GLN A 657 -25.42 -38.63 14.94
N PRO A 658 -26.56 -38.17 14.38
CA PRO A 658 -26.58 -37.73 13.00
C PRO A 658 -25.50 -36.66 12.86
N SER A 659 -24.69 -36.76 11.82
CA SER A 659 -23.66 -35.80 11.44
C SER A 659 -24.30 -34.41 11.31
N ASN A 660 -24.43 -33.71 12.42
CA ASN A 660 -25.22 -32.50 12.52
C ASN A 660 -24.33 -31.41 11.92
N ARG A 661 -24.45 -31.19 10.61
CA ARG A 661 -23.72 -30.13 9.94
C ARG A 661 -24.14 -28.82 10.61
N PHE A 662 -23.16 -27.98 11.00
CA PHE A 662 -23.44 -26.69 11.59
C PHE A 662 -24.36 -25.88 10.66
N MET A 663 -25.57 -25.55 11.13
CA MET A 663 -26.57 -24.80 10.38
C MET A 663 -27.30 -23.84 11.30
N ILE A 664 -27.64 -22.66 10.77
CA ILE A 664 -28.44 -21.64 11.45
C ILE A 664 -29.91 -21.99 11.23
N ARG A 665 -30.62 -22.32 12.31
CA ARG A 665 -32.04 -22.66 12.35
C ARG A 665 -32.96 -21.43 12.51
N PRO A 666 -34.25 -21.53 12.17
CA PRO A 666 -35.23 -20.46 12.35
C PRO A 666 -35.32 -19.94 13.79
N GLU A 667 -35.18 -20.82 14.79
CA GLU A 667 -35.21 -20.46 16.21
C GLU A 667 -34.15 -19.42 16.60
N HIS A 668 -32.97 -19.47 15.96
CA HIS A 668 -31.90 -18.50 16.20
C HIS A 668 -32.26 -17.13 15.63
N PHE A 669 -32.94 -17.08 14.48
CA PHE A 669 -33.42 -15.84 13.89
C PHE A 669 -34.57 -15.26 14.72
N ALA A 670 -35.52 -16.07 15.17
CA ALA A 670 -36.61 -15.64 16.04
C ALA A 670 -36.07 -15.00 17.34
N ARG A 671 -35.16 -15.69 18.04
CA ARG A 671 -34.51 -15.15 19.25
C ARG A 671 -33.73 -13.86 18.97
N ALA A 672 -33.03 -13.78 17.84
CA ALA A 672 -32.30 -12.57 17.46
C ALA A 672 -33.23 -11.38 17.19
N ILE A 673 -34.39 -11.62 16.56
CA ILE A 673 -35.42 -10.62 16.30
C ILE A 673 -36.04 -10.15 17.62
N ASP A 674 -36.35 -11.06 18.54
CA ASP A 674 -36.95 -10.74 19.83
C ASP A 674 -35.99 -9.92 20.71
N GLU A 675 -34.72 -10.33 20.83
CA GLU A 675 -33.70 -9.57 21.56
C GLU A 675 -33.51 -8.16 20.96
N GLN A 676 -33.58 -8.02 19.64
CA GLN A 676 -33.54 -6.71 19.00
C GLN A 676 -34.80 -5.88 19.29
N ARG A 677 -35.99 -6.47 19.25
CA ARG A 677 -37.24 -5.79 19.61
C ARG A 677 -37.19 -5.23 21.03
N GLU A 678 -36.66 -5.98 21.98
CA GLU A 678 -36.48 -5.53 23.37
C GLU A 678 -35.54 -4.32 23.47
N ARG A 679 -34.42 -4.31 22.73
CA ARG A 679 -33.49 -3.18 22.72
C ARG A 679 -34.14 -1.89 22.22
N TYR A 680 -34.93 -1.98 21.16
CA TYR A 680 -35.65 -0.83 20.61
C TYR A 680 -36.75 -0.33 21.55
N ALA A 681 -37.48 -1.24 22.21
CA ALA A 681 -38.48 -0.85 23.20
C ALA A 681 -37.86 -0.04 24.37
N VAL A 682 -36.65 -0.41 24.82
CA VAL A 682 -35.91 0.36 25.82
C VAL A 682 -35.48 1.73 25.29
N GLN A 683 -35.03 1.79 24.03
CA GLN A 683 -34.57 3.02 23.41
C GLN A 683 -35.71 4.02 23.13
N GLU A 684 -36.87 3.55 22.64
CA GLU A 684 -38.06 4.40 22.45
C GLU A 684 -38.57 4.99 23.76
N VAL A 685 -38.52 4.24 24.86
CA VAL A 685 -38.88 4.73 26.19
C VAL A 685 -37.91 5.82 26.66
N ALA A 686 -36.61 5.66 26.38
CA ALA A 686 -35.58 6.66 26.70
C ALA A 686 -35.72 7.92 25.84
N GLU A 687 -35.85 7.79 24.52
CA GLU A 687 -36.02 8.90 23.59
C GLU A 687 -37.34 9.65 23.82
N GLY A 688 -38.44 8.93 24.09
CA GLY A 688 -39.72 9.53 24.47
C GLY A 688 -39.67 10.30 25.79
N SER A 689 -38.80 9.90 26.73
CA SER A 689 -38.54 10.63 27.97
C SER A 689 -37.74 11.91 27.70
N ILE A 690 -36.69 11.82 26.89
CA ILE A 690 -35.83 12.96 26.51
C ILE A 690 -36.63 13.98 25.68
N ALA A 691 -37.43 13.53 24.72
CA ALA A 691 -38.29 14.39 23.90
C ALA A 691 -39.35 15.09 24.75
N ARG A 692 -39.96 14.41 25.73
CA ARG A 692 -40.85 15.04 26.71
C ARG A 692 -40.13 16.08 27.59
N GLN A 693 -38.90 15.81 28.02
CA GLN A 693 -38.08 16.77 28.75
C GLN A 693 -37.69 17.97 27.89
N GLN A 694 -37.29 17.76 26.64
CA GLN A 694 -36.92 18.83 25.70
C GLN A 694 -38.13 19.68 25.31
N ALA A 695 -39.28 19.06 25.01
CA ALA A 695 -40.54 19.78 24.77
C ALA A 695 -41.02 20.54 26.02
N GLY A 696 -40.85 19.97 27.22
CA GLY A 696 -41.10 20.66 28.48
C GLY A 696 -40.18 21.88 28.67
N ARG A 697 -38.89 21.74 28.36
CA ARG A 697 -37.89 22.81 28.41
C ARG A 697 -38.15 23.91 27.38
N GLN A 698 -38.56 23.54 26.17
CA GLN A 698 -38.89 24.47 25.08
C GLN A 698 -40.18 25.24 25.36
N ARG A 699 -41.22 24.58 25.90
CA ARG A 699 -42.43 25.28 26.40
C ARG A 699 -42.11 26.23 27.55
N LEU A 700 -41.19 25.88 28.44
CA LEU A 700 -40.74 26.77 29.52
C LEU A 700 -39.94 27.97 29.00
N LEU A 701 -39.15 27.79 27.93
CA LEU A 701 -38.44 28.87 27.23
C LEU A 701 -39.42 29.81 26.52
N GLU A 702 -40.42 29.27 25.82
CA GLU A 702 -41.50 30.06 25.21
C GLU A 702 -42.32 30.82 26.27
N MET A 703 -42.62 30.19 27.41
CA MET A 703 -43.28 30.85 28.55
C MET A 703 -42.41 31.89 29.25
N ALA A 704 -41.08 31.82 29.11
CA ALA A 704 -40.14 32.81 29.64
C ALA A 704 -39.87 33.96 28.66
N SER A 705 -40.16 33.79 27.37
CA SER A 705 -39.98 34.81 26.33
C SER A 705 -41.06 35.90 26.29
N ASP A 706 -42.18 35.74 27.01
CA ASP A 706 -43.15 36.82 27.26
C ASP A 706 -42.58 37.81 28.29
N MET A 707 -41.59 38.60 27.88
CA MET A 707 -41.04 39.71 28.65
C MET A 707 -41.88 40.97 28.48
N ASN A 708 -42.25 41.62 29.60
CA ASN A 708 -42.78 42.99 29.57
C ASN A 708 -41.64 43.99 29.35
N ALA A 709 -41.97 45.17 28.81
CA ALA A 709 -41.08 46.22 28.31
C ALA A 709 -40.00 46.76 29.29
N ASP A 710 -40.01 46.37 30.57
CA ASP A 710 -39.05 46.79 31.61
C ASP A 710 -37.98 45.72 31.93
N GLY A 711 -37.82 44.67 31.11
CA GLY A 711 -36.70 43.74 31.23
C GLY A 711 -36.69 42.88 32.50
N ARG A 712 -37.84 42.75 33.19
CA ARG A 712 -38.03 41.80 34.32
C ARG A 712 -39.11 40.78 33.96
N PRO A 713 -38.89 39.47 34.18
CA PRO A 713 -39.89 38.46 33.85
C PRO A 713 -41.10 38.57 34.81
N PRO A 714 -42.35 38.43 34.34
CA PRO A 714 -43.54 38.47 35.18
C PRO A 714 -43.77 37.11 35.86
N LEU A 715 -42.74 36.54 36.50
CA LEU A 715 -42.83 35.23 37.16
C LEU A 715 -43.07 35.46 38.66
N ARG A 716 -44.34 35.38 39.09
CA ARG A 716 -44.71 35.31 40.53
C ARG A 716 -45.20 33.90 40.91
N GLY A 717 -44.87 33.48 42.13
CA GLY A 717 -45.37 32.23 42.73
C GLY A 717 -44.75 30.95 42.15
N LEU A 718 -45.59 29.94 41.87
CA LEU A 718 -45.21 28.61 41.39
C LEU A 718 -44.27 28.64 40.17
N ARG A 719 -44.42 29.65 39.31
CA ARG A 719 -43.61 29.82 38.09
C ARG A 719 -42.15 30.19 38.37
N LEU A 720 -41.89 31.01 39.40
CA LEU A 720 -40.52 31.34 39.83
C LEU A 720 -39.87 30.14 40.54
N TRP A 721 -40.67 29.38 41.29
CA TRP A 721 -40.22 28.18 41.97
C TRP A 721 -39.80 27.08 40.99
N LEU A 722 -40.59 26.82 39.94
CA LEU A 722 -40.23 25.89 38.86
C LEU A 722 -38.98 26.33 38.08
N ALA A 723 -38.86 27.63 37.75
CA ALA A 723 -37.68 28.15 37.06
C ALA A 723 -36.38 28.00 37.89
N ARG A 724 -36.47 28.11 39.23
CA ARG A 724 -35.34 27.87 40.16
C ARG A 724 -35.03 26.39 40.39
N LEU A 725 -36.03 25.51 40.33
CA LEU A 725 -35.84 24.06 40.46
C LEU A 725 -35.02 23.49 39.30
N PHE A 726 -35.21 24.02 38.09
CA PHE A 726 -34.55 23.57 36.86
C PHE A 726 -33.32 24.43 36.46
N GLY A 727 -32.86 25.33 37.33
CA GLY A 727 -31.61 26.07 37.14
C GLY A 727 -31.63 27.16 36.04
N LEU A 728 -32.82 27.62 35.63
CA LEU A 728 -32.99 28.61 34.56
C LEU A 728 -32.84 30.06 35.05
N VAL A 729 -32.83 30.28 36.36
CA VAL A 729 -32.56 31.58 37.01
C VAL A 729 -31.53 31.33 38.11
N PRO A 730 -30.48 32.16 38.25
CA PRO A 730 -29.51 32.02 39.32
C PRO A 730 -30.23 32.05 40.68
N ARG A 731 -29.85 31.12 41.57
CA ARG A 731 -30.21 31.21 42.99
C ARG A 731 -29.38 32.37 43.57
N GLU A 732 -29.93 33.57 43.58
CA GLU A 732 -29.33 34.65 44.37
C GLU A 732 -29.31 34.26 45.85
N ALA A 733 -28.22 34.66 46.52
CA ALA A 733 -27.93 34.45 47.94
C ALA A 733 -28.95 35.12 48.87
#